data_AF-A0A1V6YUI3-F1
#
_entry.id   AF-A0A1V6YUI3-F1
#
_cell.length_a   1.000
_cell.length_b   1.000
_cell.length_c   1.000
_cell.angle_alpha   90.00
_cell.angle_beta   90.00
_cell.angle_gamma   90.00
#
_symmetry.space_group_name_H-M   'P 1'
#
loop_
_entity.id
_entity.type
_entity.pdbx_description
1 polymer ?
#
loop_
_entity_poly.entity_id
_entity_poly.type
_entity_poly.pdbx_seq_one_letter_code
_entity_poly.pdbx_strand_id
1 'polypeptide(L)'
;MEKQDLSIDSCDKIETHGLGTYQDEQLYQLGYKPQLRRSRKLSSMLFMSLSIASIPYGVGSALINAVYGGGQLSLFIGLLVVLALDTCVALSLSELASRYPTSSGIYHWSFRLMKTSGSRKLVSFVTGWIWLIGNWTISLSVNFGIASLIVATVSIFYPAWAASDWHLLLIFYAICLVVFMICFFADHLLPLIDTFSAALSVITCTTLAITLLVLAKTGRHDAYTGFVGYDPSYSGWEKHFTFFIGLLPPAYAFSALGMVTSMAEECTDPEVQIPTAISLVPVVAGAAALVFTVPICFTLPPLADIITAPYGQALPYIIHVVTGSPAASIVLMILVLFVALCCSISITTTAGRCTWAFSRDNAIPFSHLWSSTVRDSPLAALCLVTAVEMLLGLTYLGSSSAFTAFASVGVIALAVAYAIPIAISLFVDHRVEISQSRWRLNPLIGKAANILALLWISFQVVLFSMPVTLPVTSETMTYASVVISGQLLTEATNSSSITVLASSRAVISGQLTPATIVISRAAGKIIAVYDSVLSATDFPEGTLYTDHSPYVLLPGLIDTHVHLNQPGRTEWEGFYTGTQAAAFGGVTTVVDMPLNAIPPTTTVANLKEKVAAAQGKCWVDVGFFGGVIPGNSHELKALVQEGVRGFKGFLIDSGVDEFPAVNTEDIEKAMAELADEPTTLMFHAEKEPHEEPLSPTGPVDDYFTYLESRPSTYETNAIAEVLSLAHLAPQLALHIVHLSAMEAIPMLREARARGVHVTAETCFHYLSLAAEQIRNGDTRYKCSPPIRSQENQDALWAELARYPDDGVIQTVVSDHSPCTPDLKLLPPHIPPHNTDAPSNNGSFLTAWGGVSSVGMGLPILWTEFSRRNNLTFAPEEDTKRALQDIVRLCCMNTAAQVGLEKQKGDLAVGMDADICIFDDTAEWVVEPSTMLFRNKISPYQGQKLRGVVRETWLRGERIFTRAAGFGDDKPSGKLLLEKRANRN
;
A
#
# COMPACT_ATOMS: atom_id res chain seq x y z
N MET A 1 -9.34 -2.72 -12.40
CA MET A 1 -10.33 -3.49 -13.18
C MET A 1 -11.10 -2.55 -14.10
N GLU A 2 -10.52 -2.21 -15.24
CA GLU A 2 -11.26 -1.60 -16.34
C GLU A 2 -11.70 -2.76 -17.24
N LYS A 3 -12.99 -3.14 -17.21
CA LYS A 3 -13.57 -4.00 -18.24
C LYS A 3 -14.29 -3.06 -19.20
N GLN A 4 -13.90 -3.08 -20.47
CA GLN A 4 -14.70 -2.50 -21.54
C GLN A 4 -16.10 -3.10 -21.47
N ASP A 5 -17.11 -2.25 -21.28
CA ASP A 5 -18.49 -2.58 -21.61
C ASP A 5 -18.57 -2.78 -23.12
N LEU A 6 -18.44 -4.03 -23.57
CA LEU A 6 -18.81 -4.42 -24.92
C LEU A 6 -20.34 -4.42 -24.97
N SER A 7 -20.90 -3.27 -25.36
CA SER A 7 -22.30 -3.13 -25.73
C SER A 7 -22.64 -4.08 -26.89
N ILE A 8 -23.85 -4.63 -26.83
CA ILE A 8 -24.45 -5.60 -27.76
C ILE A 8 -24.49 -5.13 -29.23
N ASP A 9 -24.22 -3.85 -29.52
CA ASP A 9 -24.24 -3.27 -30.87
C ASP A 9 -22.97 -3.50 -31.72
N SER A 10 -21.93 -4.16 -31.21
CA SER A 10 -20.67 -4.38 -31.96
C SER A 10 -20.58 -5.72 -32.70
N CYS A 11 -21.65 -6.52 -32.74
CA CYS A 11 -21.64 -7.86 -33.34
C CYS A 11 -21.48 -7.91 -34.88
N ASP A 12 -21.55 -6.78 -35.59
CA ASP A 12 -21.65 -6.80 -37.06
C ASP A 12 -20.34 -6.55 -37.84
N LYS A 13 -19.18 -6.44 -37.17
CA LYS A 13 -17.89 -6.34 -37.88
C LYS A 13 -16.75 -7.07 -37.15
N ILE A 14 -16.73 -8.40 -37.29
CA ILE A 14 -15.50 -9.18 -37.11
C ILE A 14 -15.21 -9.89 -38.42
N GLU A 15 -14.12 -9.49 -39.06
CA GLU A 15 -13.53 -10.22 -40.18
C GLU A 15 -13.23 -11.66 -39.76
N THR A 16 -13.73 -12.59 -40.57
CA THR A 16 -13.65 -14.02 -40.42
C THR A 16 -12.22 -14.53 -40.67
N HIS A 17 -11.37 -14.47 -39.64
CA HIS A 17 -10.12 -15.24 -39.62
C HIS A 17 -9.96 -16.04 -38.33
N GLY A 18 -10.34 -17.33 -38.41
CA GLY A 18 -10.05 -18.37 -37.43
C GLY A 18 -11.24 -18.73 -36.55
N LEU A 19 -11.93 -19.81 -36.88
CA LEU A 19 -13.03 -20.39 -36.09
C LEU A 19 -12.58 -20.68 -34.65
N GLY A 20 -12.94 -19.80 -33.71
CA GLY A 20 -13.00 -20.13 -32.29
C GLY A 20 -14.12 -21.14 -32.06
N THR A 21 -13.95 -22.04 -31.10
CA THR A 21 -15.01 -23.00 -30.74
C THR A 21 -16.20 -22.23 -30.10
N TYR A 22 -17.44 -22.75 -30.15
CA TYR A 22 -18.61 -22.16 -29.46
C TYR A 22 -18.32 -21.77 -27.99
N GLN A 23 -17.46 -22.54 -27.35
CA GLN A 23 -17.04 -22.36 -25.97
C GLN A 23 -16.04 -21.20 -25.81
N ASP A 24 -15.30 -20.82 -26.85
CA ASP A 24 -14.47 -19.61 -26.86
C ASP A 24 -15.35 -18.36 -26.92
N GLU A 25 -16.40 -18.38 -27.77
CA GLU A 25 -17.41 -17.32 -27.83
C GLU A 25 -18.12 -17.11 -26.49
N GLN A 26 -18.44 -18.18 -25.76
CA GLN A 26 -19.00 -18.08 -24.40
C GLN A 26 -18.04 -17.42 -23.40
N LEU A 27 -16.73 -17.73 -23.48
CA LEU A 27 -15.73 -17.10 -22.62
C LEU A 27 -15.58 -15.60 -22.94
N TYR A 28 -15.65 -15.24 -24.22
CA TYR A 28 -15.71 -13.83 -24.66
C TYR A 28 -16.95 -13.12 -24.12
N GLN A 29 -18.13 -13.76 -24.12
CA GLN A 29 -19.36 -13.20 -23.52
C GLN A 29 -19.26 -12.98 -22.01
N LEU A 30 -18.39 -13.72 -21.31
CA LEU A 30 -18.06 -13.52 -19.89
C LEU A 30 -16.96 -12.46 -19.67
N GLY A 31 -16.44 -11.87 -20.75
CA GLY A 31 -15.46 -10.80 -20.76
C GLY A 31 -14.01 -11.29 -20.67
N TYR A 32 -13.71 -12.50 -21.14
CA TYR A 32 -12.37 -13.09 -21.13
C TYR A 32 -11.94 -13.56 -22.53
N LYS A 33 -10.68 -13.32 -22.88
CA LYS A 33 -10.08 -13.91 -24.09
C LYS A 33 -9.48 -15.28 -23.73
N PRO A 34 -9.68 -16.35 -24.54
CA PRO A 34 -9.05 -17.64 -24.30
C PRO A 34 -7.52 -17.52 -24.36
N GLN A 35 -6.82 -17.93 -23.31
CA GLN A 35 -5.35 -17.90 -23.22
C GLN A 35 -4.71 -19.27 -22.95
N LEU A 36 -5.52 -20.26 -22.53
CA LEU A 36 -5.06 -21.62 -22.23
C LEU A 36 -5.64 -22.61 -23.23
N ARG A 37 -4.87 -23.67 -23.52
CA ARG A 37 -5.31 -24.73 -24.43
C ARG A 37 -6.28 -25.68 -23.73
N ARG A 38 -7.49 -25.83 -24.29
CA ARG A 38 -8.43 -26.87 -23.85
C ARG A 38 -7.87 -28.26 -24.14
N SER A 39 -7.58 -28.98 -23.07
CA SER A 39 -6.98 -30.32 -23.12
C SER A 39 -7.68 -31.34 -22.20
N ARG A 40 -8.51 -30.86 -21.26
CA ARG A 40 -9.12 -31.68 -20.21
C ARG A 40 -10.56 -32.04 -20.53
N LYS A 41 -10.90 -33.30 -20.27
CA LYS A 41 -12.26 -33.85 -20.34
C LYS A 41 -12.78 -34.17 -18.92
N LEU A 42 -14.04 -34.57 -18.80
CA LEU A 42 -14.69 -34.89 -17.53
C LEU A 42 -13.88 -35.88 -16.68
N SER A 43 -13.32 -36.91 -17.31
CA SER A 43 -12.48 -37.89 -16.60
C SER A 43 -11.25 -37.24 -15.97
N SER A 44 -10.56 -36.36 -16.70
CA SER A 44 -9.41 -35.62 -16.19
C SER A 44 -9.80 -34.70 -15.04
N MET A 45 -10.93 -34.00 -15.15
CA MET A 45 -11.43 -33.11 -14.08
C MET A 45 -11.81 -33.88 -12.82
N LEU A 46 -12.54 -34.98 -12.96
CA LEU A 46 -12.94 -35.84 -11.85
C LEU A 46 -11.73 -36.46 -11.16
N PHE A 47 -10.79 -37.02 -11.93
CA PHE A 47 -9.58 -37.65 -11.36
C PHE A 47 -8.66 -36.64 -10.69
N MET A 48 -8.58 -35.41 -11.20
CA MET A 48 -7.87 -34.33 -10.55
C MET A 48 -8.51 -33.97 -9.21
N SER A 49 -9.84 -33.82 -9.15
CA SER A 49 -10.54 -33.55 -7.88
C SER A 49 -10.41 -34.70 -6.88
N LEU A 50 -10.44 -35.96 -7.34
CA LEU A 50 -10.18 -37.13 -6.48
C LEU A 50 -8.74 -37.14 -5.98
N SER A 51 -7.79 -36.74 -6.82
CA SER A 51 -6.37 -36.60 -6.44
C SER A 51 -6.17 -35.50 -5.42
N ILE A 52 -6.90 -34.38 -5.51
CA ILE A 52 -6.86 -33.32 -4.50
C ILE A 52 -7.43 -33.81 -3.16
N ALA A 53 -8.53 -34.58 -3.16
CA ALA A 53 -9.09 -35.13 -1.93
C ALA A 53 -8.18 -36.20 -1.28
N SER A 54 -7.50 -37.01 -2.11
CA SER A 54 -6.39 -37.88 -1.72
C SER A 54 -6.63 -38.70 -0.45
N ILE A 55 -7.75 -39.42 -0.36
CA ILE A 55 -8.27 -40.00 0.89
C ILE A 55 -7.24 -40.63 1.84
N PRO A 56 -6.33 -41.55 1.41
CA PRO A 56 -5.36 -42.15 2.33
C PRO A 56 -4.45 -41.12 3.01
N TYR A 57 -4.11 -40.05 2.29
CA TYR A 57 -3.34 -38.93 2.80
C TYR A 57 -4.24 -37.92 3.53
N GLY A 58 -5.32 -37.45 2.90
CA GLY A 58 -6.16 -36.37 3.43
C GLY A 58 -6.78 -36.72 4.78
N VAL A 59 -7.36 -37.92 4.92
CA VAL A 59 -7.89 -38.38 6.21
C VAL A 59 -6.74 -38.86 7.12
N GLY A 60 -5.71 -39.48 6.54
CA GLY A 60 -4.60 -40.10 7.26
C GLY A 60 -3.65 -39.13 7.96
N SER A 61 -3.32 -38.00 7.34
CA SER A 61 -2.39 -37.00 7.89
C SER A 61 -3.00 -36.22 9.05
N ALA A 62 -4.31 -35.98 9.00
CA ALA A 62 -5.05 -35.32 10.07
C ALA A 62 -5.62 -36.30 11.12
N LEU A 63 -5.41 -37.61 10.97
CA LEU A 63 -6.06 -38.68 11.72
C LEU A 63 -5.95 -38.55 13.24
N ILE A 64 -4.86 -37.93 13.73
CA ILE A 64 -4.63 -37.64 15.15
C ILE A 64 -5.77 -36.83 15.78
N ASN A 65 -6.41 -35.93 15.03
CA ASN A 65 -7.53 -35.13 15.53
C ASN A 65 -8.76 -35.99 15.86
N ALA A 66 -8.98 -37.09 15.14
CA ALA A 66 -10.06 -38.02 15.47
C ALA A 66 -9.73 -38.93 16.65
N VAL A 67 -8.44 -39.15 16.96
CA VAL A 67 -8.01 -39.79 18.21
C VAL A 67 -8.41 -38.90 19.40
N TYR A 68 -8.05 -37.60 19.34
CA TYR A 68 -8.53 -36.63 20.33
C TYR A 68 -10.05 -36.47 20.32
N GLY A 69 -10.67 -36.60 19.15
CA GLY A 69 -12.11 -36.54 18.96
C GLY A 69 -12.89 -37.74 19.50
N GLY A 70 -12.23 -38.71 20.14
CA GLY A 70 -12.87 -39.83 20.81
C GLY A 70 -12.79 -41.16 20.08
N GLY A 71 -11.97 -41.27 19.04
CA GLY A 71 -11.65 -42.54 18.38
C GLY A 71 -12.67 -42.98 17.35
N GLN A 72 -13.08 -44.25 17.42
CA GLN A 72 -13.80 -44.97 16.36
C GLN A 72 -15.14 -44.34 15.97
N LEU A 73 -15.95 -43.92 16.95
CA LEU A 73 -17.24 -43.26 16.71
C LEU A 73 -17.06 -42.01 15.84
N SER A 74 -16.10 -41.16 16.21
CA SER A 74 -15.85 -39.89 15.51
C SER A 74 -15.18 -40.10 14.16
N LEU A 75 -14.32 -41.11 14.03
CA LEU A 75 -13.75 -41.52 12.74
C LEU A 75 -14.84 -41.95 11.74
N PHE A 76 -15.77 -42.80 12.16
CA PHE A 76 -16.77 -43.37 11.27
C PHE A 76 -18.00 -42.47 11.09
N ILE A 77 -18.69 -42.13 12.18
CA ILE A 77 -19.90 -41.29 12.11
C ILE A 77 -19.54 -39.85 11.72
N GLY A 78 -18.40 -39.33 12.19
CA GLY A 78 -17.92 -38.01 11.78
C GLY A 78 -17.65 -37.95 10.27
N LEU A 79 -17.08 -38.99 9.67
CA LEU A 79 -16.94 -39.09 8.21
C LEU A 79 -18.29 -39.04 7.50
N LEU A 80 -19.30 -39.81 7.95
CA LEU A 80 -20.63 -39.79 7.34
C LEU A 80 -21.31 -38.42 7.43
N VAL A 81 -21.16 -37.73 8.57
CA VAL A 81 -21.69 -36.38 8.77
C VAL A 81 -21.02 -35.41 7.81
N VAL A 82 -19.69 -35.41 7.72
CA VAL A 82 -18.95 -34.54 6.81
C VAL A 82 -19.31 -34.83 5.35
N LEU A 83 -19.40 -36.10 4.94
CA LEU A 83 -19.81 -36.46 3.58
C LEU A 83 -21.19 -35.91 3.22
N ALA A 84 -22.16 -35.99 4.13
CA ALA A 84 -23.50 -35.45 3.90
C ALA A 84 -23.50 -33.92 3.76
N LEU A 85 -22.72 -33.22 4.60
CA LEU A 85 -22.67 -31.77 4.63
C LEU A 85 -21.83 -31.19 3.48
N ASP A 86 -20.67 -31.77 3.17
CA ASP A 86 -19.82 -31.36 2.05
C ASP A 86 -20.44 -31.71 0.70
N THR A 87 -21.32 -32.72 0.63
CA THR A 87 -22.16 -32.92 -0.56
C THR A 87 -23.04 -31.69 -0.81
N CYS A 88 -23.60 -31.06 0.23
CA CYS A 88 -24.38 -29.84 0.06
C CYS A 88 -23.52 -28.68 -0.46
N VAL A 89 -22.28 -28.54 0.02
CA VAL A 89 -21.30 -27.56 -0.48
C VAL A 89 -20.97 -27.83 -1.96
N ALA A 90 -20.59 -29.07 -2.30
CA ALA A 90 -20.24 -29.49 -3.66
C ALA A 90 -21.38 -29.23 -4.66
N LEU A 91 -22.61 -29.59 -4.28
CA LEU A 91 -23.80 -29.36 -5.11
C LEU A 91 -24.04 -27.86 -5.33
N SER A 92 -23.90 -27.04 -4.30
CA SER A 92 -24.08 -25.58 -4.39
C SER A 92 -23.03 -24.94 -5.32
N LEU A 93 -21.76 -25.35 -5.20
CA LEU A 93 -20.67 -24.89 -6.08
C LEU A 93 -20.85 -25.38 -7.52
N SER A 94 -21.42 -26.56 -7.72
CA SER A 94 -21.69 -27.11 -9.05
C SER A 94 -22.71 -26.27 -9.82
N GLU A 95 -23.80 -25.82 -9.19
CA GLU A 95 -24.76 -24.93 -9.85
C GLU A 95 -24.14 -23.58 -10.26
N LEU A 96 -23.26 -23.04 -9.43
CA LEU A 96 -22.52 -21.80 -9.68
C LEU A 96 -21.51 -21.95 -10.82
N ALA A 97 -20.71 -23.02 -10.78
CA ALA A 97 -19.74 -23.35 -11.81
C ALA A 97 -20.40 -23.61 -13.17
N SER A 98 -21.60 -24.20 -13.18
CA SER A 98 -22.37 -24.40 -14.41
C SER A 98 -22.83 -23.09 -15.03
N ARG A 99 -23.26 -22.12 -14.21
CA ARG A 99 -23.73 -20.82 -14.69
C ARG A 99 -22.59 -19.95 -15.23
N TYR A 100 -21.44 -19.96 -14.56
CA TYR A 100 -20.31 -19.08 -14.82
C TYR A 100 -18.98 -19.85 -14.85
N PRO A 101 -18.72 -20.64 -15.91
CA PRO A 101 -17.56 -21.54 -16.00
C PRO A 101 -16.27 -20.79 -16.37
N THR A 102 -15.66 -20.08 -15.43
CA THR A 102 -14.42 -19.31 -15.66
C THR A 102 -13.31 -19.75 -14.70
N SER A 103 -12.04 -19.63 -15.10
CA SER A 103 -10.90 -19.92 -14.20
C SER A 103 -10.80 -18.91 -13.04
N SER A 104 -11.41 -17.74 -13.21
CA SER A 104 -11.65 -16.75 -12.14
C SER A 104 -12.65 -17.23 -11.08
N GLY A 105 -13.40 -18.30 -11.37
CA GLY A 105 -14.17 -19.07 -10.39
C GLY A 105 -15.00 -18.24 -9.41
N ILE A 106 -14.77 -18.49 -8.13
CA ILE A 106 -15.62 -18.07 -7.01
C ILE A 106 -15.76 -16.55 -6.90
N TYR A 107 -14.67 -15.80 -7.10
CA TYR A 107 -14.74 -14.33 -7.02
C TYR A 107 -15.47 -13.73 -8.21
N HIS A 108 -15.39 -14.35 -9.39
CA HIS A 108 -16.19 -13.96 -10.54
C HIS A 108 -17.67 -14.24 -10.32
N TRP A 109 -18.02 -15.35 -9.67
CA TRP A 109 -19.41 -15.66 -9.32
C TRP A 109 -19.98 -14.60 -8.37
N SER A 110 -19.24 -14.22 -7.33
CA SER A 110 -19.63 -13.12 -6.44
C SER A 110 -19.85 -11.82 -7.21
N PHE A 111 -18.99 -11.50 -8.18
CA PHE A 111 -19.14 -10.31 -9.03
C PHE A 111 -20.41 -10.34 -9.91
N ARG A 112 -20.77 -11.51 -10.46
CA ARG A 112 -21.91 -11.66 -11.37
C ARG A 112 -23.26 -11.73 -10.64
N LEU A 113 -23.30 -12.35 -9.46
CA LEU A 113 -24.52 -12.52 -8.68
C LEU A 113 -24.94 -11.28 -7.88
N MET A 114 -24.00 -10.38 -7.59
CA MET A 114 -24.30 -9.13 -6.91
C MET A 114 -25.07 -8.18 -7.83
N LYS A 115 -26.25 -7.74 -7.38
CA LYS A 115 -27.14 -6.83 -8.12
C LYS A 115 -26.79 -5.35 -7.93
N THR A 116 -26.15 -4.99 -6.81
CA THR A 116 -25.73 -3.62 -6.51
C THR A 116 -24.37 -3.34 -7.15
N SER A 117 -24.31 -2.37 -8.07
CA SER A 117 -23.10 -2.00 -8.82
C SER A 117 -21.94 -1.53 -7.94
N GLY A 118 -22.22 -0.83 -6.83
CA GLY A 118 -21.18 -0.33 -5.92
C GLY A 118 -20.45 -1.41 -5.13
N SER A 119 -21.16 -2.43 -4.63
CA SER A 119 -20.57 -3.46 -3.74
C SER A 119 -19.99 -4.66 -4.49
N ARG A 120 -20.35 -4.89 -5.76
CA ARG A 120 -19.94 -6.10 -6.51
C ARG A 120 -18.43 -6.24 -6.69
N LYS A 121 -17.72 -5.13 -6.95
CA LYS A 121 -16.26 -5.12 -7.17
C LYS A 121 -15.53 -5.43 -5.86
N LEU A 122 -15.97 -4.78 -4.77
CA LEU A 122 -15.42 -4.98 -3.45
C LEU A 122 -15.61 -6.43 -2.97
N VAL A 123 -16.85 -6.94 -3.02
CA VAL A 123 -17.15 -8.32 -2.59
C VAL A 123 -16.37 -9.32 -3.43
N SER A 124 -16.27 -9.11 -4.75
CA SER A 124 -15.43 -9.94 -5.62
C SER A 124 -13.95 -9.89 -5.22
N PHE A 125 -13.39 -8.70 -4.98
CA PHE A 125 -12.00 -8.53 -4.58
C PHE A 125 -11.68 -9.25 -3.25
N VAL A 126 -12.54 -9.07 -2.23
CA VAL A 126 -12.41 -9.75 -0.93
C VAL A 126 -12.53 -11.26 -1.09
N THR A 127 -13.54 -11.75 -1.83
CA THR A 127 -13.66 -13.18 -2.14
C THR A 127 -12.42 -13.70 -2.85
N GLY A 128 -11.83 -12.93 -3.77
CA GLY A 128 -10.65 -13.31 -4.54
C GLY A 128 -9.40 -13.48 -3.67
N TRP A 129 -9.16 -12.57 -2.72
CA TRP A 129 -8.05 -12.69 -1.77
C TRP A 129 -8.24 -13.84 -0.79
N ILE A 130 -9.44 -14.00 -0.22
CA ILE A 130 -9.75 -15.15 0.65
C ILE A 130 -9.55 -16.46 -0.12
N TRP A 131 -9.99 -16.51 -1.37
CA TRP A 131 -9.78 -17.66 -2.26
C TRP A 131 -8.29 -17.93 -2.52
N LEU A 132 -7.51 -16.90 -2.84
CA LEU A 132 -6.07 -17.01 -3.10
C LEU A 132 -5.30 -17.50 -1.87
N ILE A 133 -5.57 -16.91 -0.69
CA ILE A 133 -4.97 -17.31 0.58
C ILE A 133 -5.29 -18.77 0.89
N GLY A 134 -6.55 -19.18 0.69
CA GLY A 134 -6.97 -20.57 0.85
C GLY A 134 -6.17 -21.52 -0.05
N ASN A 135 -5.99 -21.17 -1.31
CA ASN A 135 -5.23 -21.96 -2.28
C ASN A 135 -3.73 -22.08 -1.90
N TRP A 136 -3.09 -20.99 -1.48
CA TRP A 136 -1.68 -21.01 -1.08
C TRP A 136 -1.45 -21.80 0.21
N THR A 137 -2.27 -21.56 1.23
CA THR A 137 -2.09 -22.18 2.56
C THR A 137 -2.50 -23.64 2.59
N ILE A 138 -3.51 -24.07 1.81
CA ILE A 138 -3.83 -25.49 1.68
C ILE A 138 -2.72 -26.26 0.95
N SER A 139 -2.12 -25.67 -0.08
CA SER A 139 -1.02 -26.29 -0.84
C SER A 139 0.23 -26.44 0.04
N LEU A 140 0.58 -25.39 0.79
CA LEU A 140 1.59 -25.43 1.84
C LEU A 140 1.32 -26.56 2.85
N SER A 141 0.08 -26.67 3.33
CA SER A 141 -0.32 -27.69 4.31
C SER A 141 -0.11 -29.10 3.77
N VAL A 142 -0.43 -29.35 2.50
CA VAL A 142 -0.21 -30.64 1.85
C VAL A 142 1.29 -30.96 1.77
N ASN A 143 2.09 -30.03 1.26
CA ASN A 143 3.54 -30.22 1.12
C ASN A 143 4.23 -30.49 2.45
N PHE A 144 3.84 -29.77 3.50
CA PHE A 144 4.39 -29.97 4.84
C PHE A 144 3.90 -31.26 5.51
N GLY A 145 2.63 -31.64 5.28
CA GLY A 145 2.10 -32.91 5.78
C GLY A 145 2.82 -34.11 5.18
N ILE A 146 3.21 -34.06 3.90
CA ILE A 146 4.07 -35.07 3.27
C ILE A 146 5.43 -35.14 3.97
N ALA A 147 6.08 -33.99 4.21
CA ALA A 147 7.36 -33.94 4.91
C ALA A 147 7.27 -34.58 6.30
N SER A 148 6.20 -34.24 7.04
CA SER A 148 5.93 -34.76 8.39
C SER A 148 5.68 -36.26 8.38
N LEU A 149 4.93 -36.79 7.42
CA LEU A 149 4.70 -38.24 7.26
C LEU A 149 5.99 -39.00 6.93
N ILE A 150 6.87 -38.44 6.10
CA ILE A 150 8.18 -39.05 5.79
C ILE A 150 9.00 -39.16 7.07
N VAL A 151 9.16 -38.06 7.80
CA VAL A 151 9.95 -38.02 9.03
C VAL A 151 9.36 -38.94 10.10
N ALA A 152 8.04 -38.94 10.28
CA ALA A 152 7.37 -39.83 11.23
C ALA A 152 7.58 -41.32 10.86
N THR A 153 7.47 -41.66 9.58
CA THR A 153 7.72 -43.03 9.10
C THR A 153 9.16 -43.47 9.37
N VAL A 154 10.15 -42.61 9.08
CA VAL A 154 11.57 -42.91 9.34
C VAL A 154 11.84 -43.08 10.84
N SER A 155 11.25 -42.23 11.68
CA SER A 155 11.44 -42.24 13.14
C SER A 155 10.94 -43.53 13.79
N ILE A 156 9.91 -44.16 13.23
CA ILE A 156 9.42 -45.48 13.69
C ILE A 156 10.48 -46.57 13.50
N PHE A 157 11.27 -46.52 12.43
CA PHE A 157 12.31 -47.53 12.14
C PHE A 157 13.68 -47.18 12.73
N TYR A 158 13.91 -45.91 13.01
CA TYR A 158 15.13 -45.41 13.65
C TYR A 158 14.78 -44.60 14.91
N PRO A 159 14.36 -45.24 16.01
CA PRO A 159 13.91 -44.54 17.21
C PRO A 159 14.96 -43.65 17.87
N ALA A 160 16.24 -43.90 17.60
CA ALA A 160 17.36 -43.08 18.08
C ALA A 160 17.57 -41.80 17.25
N TRP A 161 16.88 -41.66 16.12
CA TRP A 161 16.97 -40.50 15.23
C TRP A 161 15.68 -39.67 15.34
N ALA A 162 15.86 -38.36 15.49
CA ALA A 162 14.79 -37.38 15.38
C ALA A 162 15.27 -36.25 14.46
N ALA A 163 14.47 -35.90 13.46
CA ALA A 163 14.67 -34.68 12.68
C ALA A 163 14.46 -33.45 13.57
N SER A 164 15.46 -32.57 13.62
CA SER A 164 15.29 -31.20 14.11
C SER A 164 14.42 -30.37 13.15
N ASP A 165 13.91 -29.23 13.64
CA ASP A 165 12.96 -28.39 12.89
C ASP A 165 13.48 -27.97 11.51
N TRP A 166 14.77 -27.63 11.41
CA TRP A 166 15.38 -27.26 10.14
C TRP A 166 15.54 -28.46 9.18
N HIS A 167 15.72 -29.69 9.68
CA HIS A 167 15.73 -30.88 8.83
C HIS A 167 14.35 -31.10 8.21
N LEU A 168 13.27 -30.95 9.01
CA LEU A 168 11.90 -31.04 8.51
C LEU A 168 11.60 -29.95 7.48
N LEU A 169 12.04 -28.72 7.72
CA LEU A 169 11.92 -27.61 6.76
C LEU A 169 12.63 -27.91 5.44
N LEU A 170 13.84 -28.48 5.46
CA LEU A 170 14.56 -28.82 4.23
C LEU A 170 13.88 -29.96 3.44
N ILE A 171 13.29 -30.94 4.14
CA ILE A 171 12.49 -31.98 3.49
C ILE A 171 11.25 -31.37 2.84
N PHE A 172 10.56 -30.45 3.53
CA PHE A 172 9.46 -29.67 2.99
C PHE A 172 9.88 -28.88 1.73
N TYR A 173 11.00 -28.17 1.76
CA TYR A 173 11.53 -27.46 0.59
C TYR A 173 11.87 -28.40 -0.56
N ALA A 174 12.46 -29.56 -0.28
CA ALA A 174 12.73 -30.56 -1.30
C ALA A 174 11.43 -31.03 -1.97
N ILE A 175 10.35 -31.24 -1.20
CA ILE A 175 9.03 -31.60 -1.74
C ILE A 175 8.47 -30.46 -2.61
N CYS A 176 8.46 -29.22 -2.11
CA CYS A 176 8.01 -28.05 -2.88
C CYS A 176 8.76 -27.94 -4.22
N LEU A 177 10.09 -28.12 -4.21
CA LEU A 177 10.92 -28.06 -5.40
C LEU A 177 10.65 -29.24 -6.35
N VAL A 178 10.51 -30.47 -5.85
CA VAL A 178 10.18 -31.64 -6.69
C VAL A 178 8.82 -31.43 -7.37
N VAL A 179 7.82 -30.98 -6.61
CA VAL A 179 6.47 -30.71 -7.13
C VAL A 179 6.51 -29.56 -8.14
N PHE A 180 7.21 -28.48 -7.83
CA PHE A 180 7.44 -27.36 -8.75
C PHE A 180 8.07 -27.85 -10.06
N MET A 181 9.12 -28.65 -10.00
CA MET A 181 9.79 -29.19 -11.20
C MET A 181 8.85 -30.06 -12.03
N ILE A 182 8.03 -30.90 -11.40
CA ILE A 182 7.04 -31.72 -12.12
C ILE A 182 5.98 -30.82 -12.77
N CYS A 183 5.39 -29.89 -12.02
CA CYS A 183 4.40 -28.95 -12.56
C CYS A 183 4.96 -28.07 -13.68
N PHE A 184 6.23 -27.65 -13.58
CA PHE A 184 6.89 -26.78 -14.54
C PHE A 184 7.27 -27.51 -15.84
N PHE A 185 7.87 -28.71 -15.75
CA PHE A 185 8.39 -29.43 -16.92
C PHE A 185 7.40 -30.45 -17.52
N ALA A 186 6.50 -31.00 -16.69
CA ALA A 186 5.60 -32.09 -17.06
C ALA A 186 4.12 -31.67 -17.12
N ASP A 187 3.83 -30.39 -17.38
CA ASP A 187 2.47 -29.84 -17.46
C ASP A 187 1.55 -30.64 -18.41
N HIS A 188 2.10 -31.08 -19.55
CA HIS A 188 1.40 -31.92 -20.53
C HIS A 188 1.08 -33.35 -20.03
N LEU A 189 1.78 -33.85 -19.01
CA LEU A 189 1.55 -35.17 -18.40
C LEU A 189 0.56 -35.11 -17.23
N LEU A 190 0.14 -33.92 -16.78
CA LEU A 190 -0.75 -33.78 -15.62
C LEU A 190 -2.04 -34.61 -15.73
N PRO A 191 -2.75 -34.67 -16.87
CA PRO A 191 -3.95 -35.51 -16.98
C PRO A 191 -3.67 -37.01 -16.78
N LEU A 192 -2.48 -37.47 -17.18
CA LEU A 192 -2.03 -38.85 -16.97
C LEU A 192 -1.69 -39.09 -15.49
N ILE A 193 -1.02 -38.12 -14.84
CA ILE A 193 -0.71 -38.15 -13.41
C ILE A 193 -1.99 -38.20 -12.59
N ASP A 194 -2.98 -37.36 -12.89
CA ASP A 194 -4.28 -37.33 -12.20
C ASP A 194 -5.01 -38.70 -12.34
N THR A 195 -5.00 -39.29 -13.55
CA THR A 195 -5.60 -40.61 -13.80
C THR A 195 -4.88 -41.71 -13.02
N PHE A 196 -3.55 -41.70 -13.06
CA PHE A 196 -2.72 -42.64 -12.31
C PHE A 196 -2.96 -42.51 -10.80
N SER A 197 -3.05 -41.29 -10.30
CA SER A 197 -3.31 -40.97 -8.89
C SER A 197 -4.66 -41.49 -8.41
N ALA A 198 -5.72 -41.32 -9.20
CA ALA A 198 -7.04 -41.87 -8.87
C ALA A 198 -7.01 -43.40 -8.76
N ALA A 199 -6.36 -44.09 -9.70
CA ALA A 199 -6.19 -45.54 -9.65
C ALA A 199 -5.33 -45.98 -8.45
N LEU A 200 -4.22 -45.28 -8.22
CA LEU A 200 -3.32 -45.56 -7.11
C LEU A 200 -4.00 -45.34 -5.75
N SER A 201 -4.87 -44.34 -5.62
CA SER A 201 -5.65 -44.09 -4.42
C SER A 201 -6.57 -45.27 -4.08
N VAL A 202 -7.27 -45.83 -5.08
CA VAL A 202 -8.10 -47.03 -4.91
C VAL A 202 -7.25 -48.23 -4.48
N ILE A 203 -6.13 -48.48 -5.19
CA ILE A 203 -5.19 -49.55 -4.86
C ILE A 203 -4.67 -49.40 -3.42
N THR A 204 -4.32 -48.18 -3.02
CA THR A 204 -3.81 -47.88 -1.68
C THR A 204 -4.87 -48.12 -0.62
N CYS A 205 -6.10 -47.60 -0.79
CA CYS A 205 -7.21 -47.87 0.13
C CYS A 205 -7.49 -49.37 0.27
N THR A 206 -7.59 -50.11 -0.84
CA THR A 206 -7.88 -51.54 -0.82
C THR A 206 -6.74 -52.35 -0.21
N THR A 207 -5.49 -52.02 -0.52
CA THR A 207 -4.31 -52.70 0.03
C THR A 207 -4.18 -52.45 1.53
N LEU A 208 -4.39 -51.21 1.98
CA LEU A 208 -4.46 -50.88 3.41
C LEU A 208 -5.59 -51.64 4.10
N ALA A 209 -6.79 -51.63 3.53
CA ALA A 209 -7.95 -52.30 4.09
C ALA A 209 -7.69 -53.79 4.31
N ILE A 210 -7.22 -54.49 3.27
CA ILE A 210 -6.91 -55.92 3.34
C ILE A 210 -5.77 -56.17 4.32
N THR A 211 -4.67 -55.41 4.24
CA THR A 211 -3.48 -55.69 5.03
C THR A 211 -3.71 -55.46 6.51
N LEU A 212 -4.37 -54.35 6.89
CA LEU A 212 -4.71 -54.06 8.28
C LEU A 212 -5.67 -55.11 8.84
N LEU A 213 -6.74 -55.45 8.11
CA LEU A 213 -7.70 -56.46 8.54
C LEU A 213 -7.09 -57.86 8.61
N VAL A 214 -6.21 -58.26 7.70
CA VAL A 214 -5.62 -59.61 7.68
C VAL A 214 -4.56 -59.76 8.76
N LEU A 215 -3.63 -58.81 8.87
CA LEU A 215 -2.50 -58.92 9.81
C LEU A 215 -2.93 -58.67 11.26
N ALA A 216 -3.72 -57.61 11.50
CA ALA A 216 -4.37 -57.26 12.76
C ALA A 216 -3.68 -57.80 14.03
N LYS A 217 -2.38 -57.51 14.22
CA LYS A 217 -1.56 -58.07 15.30
C LYS A 217 -1.99 -57.58 16.69
N THR A 218 -2.61 -56.40 16.74
CA THR A 218 -3.28 -55.84 17.91
C THR A 218 -4.64 -56.48 18.22
N GLY A 219 -5.11 -57.41 17.39
CA GLY A 219 -6.47 -57.96 17.46
C GLY A 219 -7.46 -57.16 16.60
N ARG A 220 -8.71 -57.64 16.56
CA ARG A 220 -9.82 -56.96 15.88
C ARG A 220 -10.89 -56.63 16.90
N HIS A 221 -11.45 -55.43 16.79
CA HIS A 221 -12.57 -54.99 17.60
C HIS A 221 -13.87 -55.66 17.14
N ASP A 222 -14.82 -55.80 18.07
CA ASP A 222 -16.17 -56.21 17.72
C ASP A 222 -16.92 -55.07 17.01
N ALA A 223 -18.09 -55.36 16.43
CA ALA A 223 -18.84 -54.38 15.65
C ALA A 223 -19.25 -53.14 16.47
N TYR A 224 -19.52 -53.32 17.77
CA TYR A 224 -19.84 -52.20 18.66
C TYR A 224 -18.62 -51.29 18.83
N THR A 225 -17.49 -51.82 19.28
CA THR A 225 -16.28 -51.01 19.51
C THR A 225 -15.76 -50.42 18.21
N GLY A 226 -15.81 -51.16 17.10
CA GLY A 226 -15.34 -50.73 15.78
C GLY A 226 -16.15 -49.59 15.15
N PHE A 227 -17.44 -49.44 15.44
CA PHE A 227 -18.26 -48.36 14.85
C PHE A 227 -18.71 -47.28 15.84
N VAL A 228 -18.91 -47.64 17.10
CA VAL A 228 -19.47 -46.76 18.12
C VAL A 228 -18.62 -46.67 19.39
N GLY A 229 -17.42 -47.27 19.41
CA GLY A 229 -16.42 -47.07 20.46
C GLY A 229 -16.07 -45.59 20.59
N TYR A 230 -16.16 -45.05 21.81
CA TYR A 230 -16.00 -43.62 22.06
C TYR A 230 -15.34 -43.34 23.40
N ASP A 231 -14.17 -42.70 23.37
CA ASP A 231 -13.42 -42.28 24.57
C ASP A 231 -13.08 -40.78 24.51
N PRO A 232 -13.91 -39.92 25.13
CA PRO A 232 -13.73 -38.46 25.05
C PRO A 232 -12.64 -37.90 25.97
N SER A 233 -11.90 -38.74 26.70
CA SER A 233 -11.05 -38.30 27.83
C SER A 233 -9.79 -37.52 27.41
N TYR A 234 -9.32 -37.68 26.18
CA TYR A 234 -8.02 -37.14 25.74
C TYR A 234 -8.04 -35.67 25.29
N SER A 235 -9.20 -35.14 24.90
CA SER A 235 -9.30 -33.75 24.47
C SER A 235 -9.42 -32.76 25.64
N GLY A 236 -9.85 -33.22 26.82
CA GLY A 236 -10.20 -32.36 27.95
C GLY A 236 -11.48 -31.52 27.76
N TRP A 237 -12.10 -31.57 26.58
CA TRP A 237 -13.39 -30.94 26.31
C TRP A 237 -14.56 -31.75 26.88
N GLU A 238 -15.71 -31.09 27.08
CA GLU A 238 -16.92 -31.80 27.47
C GLU A 238 -17.30 -32.88 26.43
N LYS A 239 -17.85 -33.99 26.92
CA LYS A 239 -18.11 -35.22 26.16
C LYS A 239 -18.81 -34.98 24.81
N HIS A 240 -19.71 -34.00 24.71
CA HIS A 240 -20.45 -33.73 23.48
C HIS A 240 -19.64 -32.94 22.45
N PHE A 241 -18.76 -32.04 22.91
CA PHE A 241 -17.92 -31.24 22.01
C PHE A 241 -16.78 -32.06 21.43
N THR A 242 -16.23 -33.01 22.20
CA THR A 242 -15.14 -33.89 21.76
C THR A 242 -15.44 -34.60 20.44
N PHE A 243 -16.69 -35.03 20.21
CA PHE A 243 -17.09 -35.66 18.95
C PHE A 243 -16.81 -34.76 17.74
N PHE A 244 -17.05 -33.45 17.85
CA PHE A 244 -16.86 -32.50 16.75
C PHE A 244 -15.39 -32.34 16.36
N ILE A 245 -14.45 -32.51 17.29
CA ILE A 245 -13.01 -32.48 16.99
C ILE A 245 -12.65 -33.59 15.99
N GLY A 246 -13.32 -34.75 16.07
CA GLY A 246 -13.09 -35.86 15.15
C GLY A 246 -13.68 -35.67 13.75
N LEU A 247 -14.41 -34.57 13.49
CA LEU A 247 -14.83 -34.18 12.14
C LEU A 247 -13.71 -33.49 11.35
N LEU A 248 -12.64 -33.03 12.03
CA LEU A 248 -11.53 -32.31 11.38
C LEU A 248 -10.85 -33.11 10.26
N PRO A 249 -10.53 -34.42 10.41
CA PRO A 249 -9.83 -35.16 9.34
C PRO A 249 -10.63 -35.29 8.02
N PRO A 250 -11.90 -35.75 8.03
CA PRO A 250 -12.67 -35.76 6.80
C PRO A 250 -12.95 -34.34 6.29
N ALA A 251 -13.19 -33.35 7.17
CA ALA A 251 -13.42 -31.97 6.72
C ALA A 251 -12.18 -31.35 6.05
N TYR A 252 -10.97 -31.72 6.48
CA TYR A 252 -9.73 -31.35 5.79
C TYR A 252 -9.65 -32.01 4.41
N ALA A 253 -9.88 -33.33 4.33
CA ALA A 253 -9.79 -34.09 3.07
C ALA A 253 -10.78 -33.59 1.98
N PHE A 254 -11.94 -33.08 2.38
CA PHE A 254 -12.97 -32.56 1.48
C PHE A 254 -13.02 -31.02 1.40
N SER A 255 -12.06 -30.30 2.00
CA SER A 255 -12.06 -28.83 1.98
C SER A 255 -11.81 -28.21 0.59
N ALA A 256 -11.05 -28.88 -0.27
CA ALA A 256 -10.58 -28.35 -1.55
C ALA A 256 -11.50 -28.68 -2.76
N LEU A 257 -12.76 -29.03 -2.52
CA LEU A 257 -13.72 -29.44 -3.56
C LEU A 257 -13.86 -28.44 -4.71
N GLY A 258 -13.84 -27.13 -4.41
CA GLY A 258 -14.03 -26.07 -5.41
C GLY A 258 -12.76 -25.70 -6.19
N MET A 259 -11.58 -26.18 -5.81
CA MET A 259 -10.32 -25.76 -6.44
C MET A 259 -10.30 -26.05 -7.94
N VAL A 260 -10.87 -27.19 -8.36
CA VAL A 260 -10.95 -27.61 -9.77
C VAL A 260 -11.62 -26.58 -10.70
N THR A 261 -12.36 -25.61 -10.16
CA THR A 261 -12.96 -24.51 -10.92
C THR A 261 -11.92 -23.61 -11.58
N SER A 262 -10.72 -23.48 -11.00
CA SER A 262 -9.61 -22.72 -11.60
C SER A 262 -9.06 -23.34 -12.88
N MET A 263 -9.48 -24.56 -13.23
CA MET A 263 -9.11 -25.25 -14.46
C MET A 263 -10.13 -25.06 -15.58
N ALA A 264 -11.11 -24.16 -15.42
CA ALA A 264 -12.24 -24.06 -16.35
C ALA A 264 -11.83 -23.76 -17.80
N GLU A 265 -10.82 -22.91 -17.99
CA GLU A 265 -10.31 -22.56 -19.32
C GLU A 265 -9.55 -23.72 -20.02
N GLU A 266 -9.09 -24.72 -19.27
CA GLU A 266 -8.46 -25.93 -19.82
C GLU A 266 -9.47 -27.06 -20.11
N CYS A 267 -10.73 -26.89 -19.68
CA CYS A 267 -11.78 -27.91 -19.76
C CYS A 267 -12.62 -27.77 -21.04
N THR A 268 -12.93 -28.90 -21.66
CA THR A 268 -13.96 -28.98 -22.71
C THR A 268 -15.36 -28.92 -22.08
N ASP A 269 -16.33 -28.23 -22.70
CA ASP A 269 -17.70 -28.04 -22.18
C ASP A 269 -17.78 -27.78 -20.65
N PRO A 270 -17.15 -26.70 -20.16
CA PRO A 270 -16.95 -26.48 -18.73
C PRO A 270 -18.26 -26.24 -17.96
N GLU A 271 -19.34 -25.79 -18.62
CA GLU A 271 -20.69 -25.64 -18.04
C GLU A 271 -21.30 -26.95 -17.52
N VAL A 272 -20.83 -28.09 -18.03
CA VAL A 272 -21.35 -29.42 -17.66
C VAL A 272 -20.28 -30.26 -16.99
N GLN A 273 -19.05 -30.23 -17.49
CA GLN A 273 -18.01 -31.16 -17.03
C GLN A 273 -17.46 -30.79 -15.64
N ILE A 274 -17.23 -29.51 -15.36
CA ILE A 274 -16.78 -29.04 -14.04
C ILE A 274 -17.83 -29.32 -12.95
N PRO A 275 -19.11 -28.93 -13.09
CA PRO A 275 -20.10 -29.19 -12.06
C PRO A 275 -20.39 -30.69 -11.88
N THR A 276 -20.33 -31.47 -12.95
CA THR A 276 -20.44 -32.93 -12.84
C THR A 276 -19.26 -33.51 -12.05
N ALA A 277 -18.02 -33.05 -12.31
CA ALA A 277 -16.87 -33.48 -11.54
C ALA A 277 -17.01 -33.13 -10.05
N ILE A 278 -17.31 -31.87 -9.71
CA ILE A 278 -17.46 -31.40 -8.33
C ILE A 278 -18.55 -32.21 -7.58
N SER A 279 -19.72 -32.40 -8.20
CA SER A 279 -20.84 -33.11 -7.57
C SER A 279 -20.59 -34.61 -7.34
N LEU A 280 -19.75 -35.26 -8.15
CA LEU A 280 -19.44 -36.68 -8.03
C LEU A 280 -18.34 -36.98 -7.00
N VAL A 281 -17.49 -36.00 -6.66
CA VAL A 281 -16.33 -36.21 -5.77
C VAL A 281 -16.74 -36.67 -4.37
N PRO A 282 -17.70 -36.03 -3.67
CA PRO A 282 -18.13 -36.51 -2.34
C PRO A 282 -18.63 -37.96 -2.36
N VAL A 283 -19.25 -38.40 -3.45
CA VAL A 283 -19.76 -39.77 -3.59
C VAL A 283 -18.61 -40.75 -3.81
N VAL A 284 -17.75 -40.49 -4.79
CA VAL A 284 -16.68 -41.43 -5.19
C VAL A 284 -15.57 -41.46 -4.14
N ALA A 285 -15.09 -40.29 -3.71
CA ALA A 285 -14.07 -40.20 -2.67
C ALA A 285 -14.63 -40.60 -1.30
N GLY A 286 -15.93 -40.37 -1.03
CA GLY A 286 -16.59 -40.84 0.19
C GLY A 286 -16.65 -42.36 0.30
N ALA A 287 -16.92 -43.06 -0.81
CA ALA A 287 -16.82 -44.52 -0.85
C ALA A 287 -15.39 -45.00 -0.56
N ALA A 288 -14.38 -44.36 -1.15
CA ALA A 288 -12.98 -44.65 -0.86
C ALA A 288 -12.60 -44.35 0.61
N ALA A 289 -13.15 -43.29 1.20
CA ALA A 289 -12.97 -42.93 2.60
C ALA A 289 -13.56 -43.97 3.55
N LEU A 290 -14.72 -44.55 3.22
CA LEU A 290 -15.27 -45.66 3.99
C LEU A 290 -14.37 -46.91 3.93
N VAL A 291 -13.85 -47.24 2.74
CA VAL A 291 -12.91 -48.37 2.56
C VAL A 291 -11.61 -48.14 3.32
N PHE A 292 -11.15 -46.89 3.45
CA PHE A 292 -9.95 -46.55 4.22
C PHE A 292 -10.20 -46.54 5.74
N THR A 293 -11.26 -45.88 6.19
CA THR A 293 -11.51 -45.61 7.62
C THR A 293 -12.03 -46.82 8.37
N VAL A 294 -12.93 -47.62 7.79
CA VAL A 294 -13.54 -48.77 8.48
C VAL A 294 -12.48 -49.78 8.97
N PRO A 295 -11.54 -50.25 8.14
CA PRO A 295 -10.43 -51.11 8.59
C PRO A 295 -9.64 -50.54 9.76
N ILE A 296 -9.37 -49.24 9.74
CA ILE A 296 -8.65 -48.54 10.81
C ILE A 296 -9.46 -48.61 12.10
N CYS A 297 -10.76 -48.32 12.08
CA CYS A 297 -11.59 -48.39 13.29
C CYS A 297 -11.63 -49.81 13.90
N PHE A 298 -11.66 -50.85 13.07
CA PHE A 298 -11.67 -52.25 13.53
C PHE A 298 -10.32 -52.77 14.02
N THR A 299 -9.23 -52.07 13.74
CA THR A 299 -7.87 -52.48 14.12
C THR A 299 -7.15 -51.45 14.98
N LEU A 300 -7.83 -50.36 15.35
CA LEU A 300 -7.25 -49.21 16.03
C LEU A 300 -6.56 -49.64 17.35
N PRO A 301 -5.26 -49.34 17.53
CA PRO A 301 -4.59 -49.52 18.82
C PRO A 301 -5.21 -48.65 19.93
N PRO A 302 -4.85 -48.86 21.21
CA PRO A 302 -5.26 -47.99 22.30
C PRO A 302 -4.95 -46.51 21.99
N LEU A 303 -5.92 -45.62 22.22
CA LEU A 303 -5.78 -44.20 21.86
C LEU A 303 -4.60 -43.53 22.58
N ALA A 304 -4.34 -43.94 23.84
CA ALA A 304 -3.20 -43.47 24.64
C ALA A 304 -1.84 -43.72 23.98
N ASP A 305 -1.71 -44.77 23.17
CA ASP A 305 -0.46 -45.09 22.48
C ASP A 305 -0.32 -44.20 21.23
N ILE A 306 -1.43 -43.99 20.52
CA ILE A 306 -1.45 -43.23 19.25
C ILE A 306 -1.17 -41.73 19.48
N ILE A 307 -1.61 -41.15 20.60
CA ILE A 307 -1.32 -39.73 20.93
C ILE A 307 0.18 -39.45 21.11
N THR A 308 0.99 -40.48 21.36
CA THR A 308 2.45 -40.37 21.48
C THR A 308 3.18 -40.58 20.16
N ALA A 309 2.45 -40.72 19.04
CA ALA A 309 3.03 -40.98 17.74
C ALA A 309 4.02 -39.87 17.32
N PRO A 310 5.17 -40.24 16.71
CA PRO A 310 6.18 -39.27 16.28
C PRO A 310 5.59 -38.16 15.40
N TYR A 311 5.96 -36.91 15.68
CA TYR A 311 5.53 -35.73 14.92
C TYR A 311 3.99 -35.56 14.82
N GLY A 312 3.23 -36.15 15.75
CA GLY A 312 1.77 -36.12 15.75
C GLY A 312 1.12 -36.89 14.60
N GLN A 313 1.88 -37.72 13.87
CA GLN A 313 1.40 -38.46 12.71
C GLN A 313 0.89 -39.85 13.13
N ALA A 314 -0.43 -39.97 13.32
CA ALA A 314 -1.06 -41.21 13.78
C ALA A 314 -0.97 -42.36 12.77
N LEU A 315 -1.10 -42.09 11.46
CA LEU A 315 -1.24 -43.14 10.45
C LEU A 315 -0.01 -44.07 10.33
N PRO A 316 1.25 -43.57 10.22
CA PRO A 316 2.43 -44.42 10.18
C PRO A 316 2.54 -45.32 11.41
N TYR A 317 2.20 -44.78 12.59
CA TYR A 317 2.22 -45.50 13.85
C TYR A 317 1.17 -46.62 13.87
N ILE A 318 -0.09 -46.32 13.52
CA ILE A 318 -1.17 -47.32 13.46
C ILE A 318 -0.81 -48.45 12.49
N ILE A 319 -0.34 -48.12 11.28
CA ILE A 319 0.07 -49.13 10.30
C ILE A 319 1.19 -50.03 10.88
N HIS A 320 2.17 -49.43 11.56
CA HIS A 320 3.28 -50.19 12.13
C HIS A 320 2.83 -51.17 13.21
N VAL A 321 2.05 -50.68 14.17
CA VAL A 321 1.61 -51.46 15.32
C VAL A 321 0.61 -52.55 14.90
N VAL A 322 -0.33 -52.23 14.01
CA VAL A 322 -1.37 -53.18 13.54
C VAL A 322 -0.76 -54.28 12.66
N THR A 323 0.18 -53.94 11.77
CA THR A 323 0.80 -54.97 10.91
C THR A 323 1.83 -55.81 11.66
N GLY A 324 2.49 -55.25 12.67
CA GLY A 324 3.61 -55.87 13.38
C GLY A 324 4.77 -56.26 12.46
N SER A 325 4.87 -55.65 11.28
CA SER A 325 5.88 -55.96 10.26
C SER A 325 6.48 -54.68 9.69
N PRO A 326 7.80 -54.46 9.88
CA PRO A 326 8.48 -53.30 9.32
C PRO A 326 8.37 -53.21 7.79
N ALA A 327 8.53 -54.34 7.09
CA ALA A 327 8.45 -54.39 5.64
C ALA A 327 7.06 -54.02 5.12
N ALA A 328 6.00 -54.57 5.72
CA ALA A 328 4.62 -54.23 5.33
C ALA A 328 4.33 -52.75 5.58
N SER A 329 4.80 -52.22 6.70
CA SER A 329 4.60 -50.82 7.08
C SER A 329 5.25 -49.84 6.10
N ILE A 330 6.51 -50.09 5.71
CA ILE A 330 7.23 -49.26 4.73
C ILE A 330 6.52 -49.29 3.38
N VAL A 331 6.12 -50.47 2.90
CA VAL A 331 5.43 -50.61 1.60
C VAL A 331 4.11 -49.85 1.60
N LEU A 332 3.30 -49.99 2.66
CA LEU A 332 2.04 -49.28 2.80
C LEU A 332 2.24 -47.75 2.88
N MET A 333 3.24 -47.30 3.63
CA MET A 333 3.56 -45.86 3.72
C MET A 333 4.08 -45.29 2.40
N ILE A 334 4.87 -46.04 1.62
CA ILE A 334 5.30 -45.63 0.28
C ILE A 334 4.08 -45.42 -0.63
N LEU A 335 3.09 -46.30 -0.58
CA LEU A 335 1.85 -46.14 -1.34
C LEU A 335 1.11 -44.85 -0.94
N VAL A 336 0.94 -44.61 0.37
CA VAL A 336 0.31 -43.38 0.89
C VAL A 336 1.08 -42.13 0.46
N LEU A 337 2.42 -42.13 0.57
CA LEU A 337 3.26 -41.00 0.20
C LEU A 337 3.23 -40.71 -1.30
N PHE A 338 3.13 -41.74 -2.15
CA PHE A 338 3.04 -41.54 -3.59
C PHE A 338 1.68 -40.97 -4.01
N VAL A 339 0.60 -41.41 -3.35
CA VAL A 339 -0.73 -40.78 -3.48
C VAL A 339 -0.69 -39.33 -3.01
N ALA A 340 -0.03 -39.05 -1.88
CA ALA A 340 0.13 -37.69 -1.35
C ALA A 340 0.95 -36.78 -2.30
N LEU A 341 2.01 -37.30 -2.92
CA LEU A 341 2.78 -36.55 -3.92
C LEU A 341 1.92 -36.19 -5.14
N CYS A 342 1.08 -37.11 -5.60
CA CYS A 342 0.15 -36.82 -6.69
C CYS A 342 -0.87 -35.75 -6.30
N CYS A 343 -1.40 -35.81 -5.07
CA CYS A 343 -2.26 -34.76 -4.51
C CYS A 343 -1.57 -33.40 -4.52
N SER A 344 -0.32 -33.34 -4.05
CA SER A 344 0.49 -32.12 -4.06
C SER A 344 0.66 -31.54 -5.48
N ILE A 345 0.92 -32.39 -6.47
CA ILE A 345 1.00 -31.96 -7.87
C ILE A 345 -0.32 -31.34 -8.33
N SER A 346 -1.45 -32.00 -8.10
CA SER A 346 -2.77 -31.49 -8.51
C SER A 346 -3.17 -30.21 -7.76
N ILE A 347 -2.90 -30.11 -6.46
CA ILE A 347 -3.26 -28.94 -5.65
C ILE A 347 -2.38 -27.72 -6.00
N THR A 348 -1.07 -27.91 -6.16
CA THR A 348 -0.12 -26.87 -6.56
C THR A 348 -0.42 -26.38 -7.98
N THR A 349 -0.73 -27.32 -8.88
CA THR A 349 -1.21 -27.02 -10.23
C THR A 349 -2.38 -26.06 -10.17
N THR A 350 -3.40 -26.39 -9.38
CA THR A 350 -4.62 -25.59 -9.27
C THR A 350 -4.40 -24.23 -8.62
N ALA A 351 -3.59 -24.18 -7.56
CA ALA A 351 -3.19 -22.92 -6.90
C ALA A 351 -2.45 -21.98 -7.88
N GLY A 352 -1.61 -22.54 -8.76
CA GLY A 352 -0.98 -21.80 -9.87
C GLY A 352 -2.00 -21.16 -10.82
N ARG A 353 -3.03 -21.90 -11.24
CA ARG A 353 -4.09 -21.38 -12.12
C ARG A 353 -4.96 -20.34 -11.43
N CYS A 354 -5.26 -20.56 -10.16
CA CYS A 354 -5.95 -19.57 -9.32
C CYS A 354 -5.17 -18.26 -9.25
N THR A 355 -3.87 -18.35 -8.92
CA THR A 355 -2.96 -17.20 -8.82
C THR A 355 -2.86 -16.46 -10.14
N TRP A 356 -2.72 -17.18 -11.25
CA TRP A 356 -2.71 -16.60 -12.59
C TRP A 356 -4.01 -15.89 -12.94
N ALA A 357 -5.17 -16.53 -12.71
CA ALA A 357 -6.47 -15.96 -13.05
C ALA A 357 -6.72 -14.65 -12.28
N PHE A 358 -6.36 -14.60 -10.99
CA PHE A 358 -6.50 -13.40 -10.18
C PHE A 358 -5.48 -12.31 -10.55
N SER A 359 -4.26 -12.71 -10.96
CA SER A 359 -3.26 -11.79 -11.51
C SER A 359 -3.71 -11.18 -12.82
N ARG A 360 -4.30 -11.97 -13.72
CA ARG A 360 -4.85 -11.51 -15.00
C ARG A 360 -5.92 -10.43 -14.81
N ASP A 361 -6.64 -10.47 -13.69
CA ASP A 361 -7.66 -9.49 -13.32
C ASP A 361 -7.08 -8.24 -12.61
N ASN A 362 -5.74 -8.10 -12.58
CA ASN A 362 -4.98 -7.00 -11.96
C ASN A 362 -5.25 -6.85 -10.46
N ALA A 363 -5.45 -7.97 -9.76
CA ALA A 363 -5.86 -7.97 -8.36
C ALA A 363 -4.73 -8.24 -7.35
N ILE A 364 -3.51 -8.55 -7.81
CA ILE A 364 -2.32 -8.73 -6.95
C ILE A 364 -1.15 -7.82 -7.38
N PRO A 365 -0.22 -7.45 -6.47
CA PRO A 365 0.95 -6.64 -6.80
C PRO A 365 1.80 -7.26 -7.91
N PHE A 366 2.33 -6.42 -8.80
CA PHE A 366 3.09 -6.86 -9.98
C PHE A 366 2.31 -7.85 -10.86
N SER A 367 0.99 -7.70 -10.97
CA SER A 367 0.07 -8.55 -11.73
C SER A 367 0.55 -8.90 -13.14
N HIS A 368 1.22 -7.97 -13.82
CA HIS A 368 1.79 -8.16 -15.15
C HIS A 368 2.83 -9.30 -15.21
N LEU A 369 3.59 -9.52 -14.14
CA LEU A 369 4.58 -10.60 -14.07
C LEU A 369 3.90 -11.96 -13.95
N TRP A 370 2.90 -12.05 -13.08
CA TRP A 370 2.26 -13.31 -12.68
C TRP A 370 1.14 -13.75 -13.64
N SER A 371 0.57 -12.83 -14.41
CA SER A 371 -0.41 -13.12 -15.46
C SER A 371 0.22 -13.63 -16.76
N SER A 372 1.55 -13.57 -16.88
CA SER A 372 2.26 -14.06 -18.06
C SER A 372 2.14 -15.57 -18.23
N THR A 373 1.96 -16.01 -19.47
CA THR A 373 1.97 -17.42 -19.84
C THR A 373 3.20 -17.73 -20.69
N VAL A 374 3.81 -18.89 -20.45
CA VAL A 374 4.94 -19.41 -21.22
C VAL A 374 4.55 -20.80 -21.69
N ARG A 375 4.55 -21.02 -23.01
CA ARG A 375 4.06 -22.27 -23.65
C ARG A 375 2.62 -22.64 -23.22
N ASP A 376 1.73 -21.65 -23.23
CA ASP A 376 0.33 -21.79 -22.82
C ASP A 376 0.12 -22.27 -21.37
N SER A 377 1.13 -22.10 -20.50
CA SER A 377 1.09 -22.48 -19.09
C SER A 377 1.50 -21.31 -18.17
N PRO A 378 0.80 -21.09 -17.04
CA PRO A 378 1.06 -19.95 -16.15
C PRO A 378 2.27 -20.19 -15.22
N LEU A 379 3.46 -20.34 -15.80
CA LEU A 379 4.68 -20.71 -15.05
C LEU A 379 5.12 -19.64 -14.04
N ALA A 380 4.91 -18.34 -14.32
CA ALA A 380 5.26 -17.28 -13.39
C ALA A 380 4.40 -17.32 -12.11
N ALA A 381 3.10 -17.59 -12.26
CA ALA A 381 2.19 -17.78 -11.13
C ALA A 381 2.56 -19.03 -10.30
N LEU A 382 3.00 -20.11 -10.96
CA LEU A 382 3.51 -21.30 -10.27
C LEU A 382 4.76 -20.98 -9.44
N CYS A 383 5.71 -20.22 -9.98
CA CYS A 383 6.88 -19.76 -9.22
C CYS A 383 6.47 -18.94 -7.98
N LEU A 384 5.49 -18.05 -8.13
CA LEU A 384 4.99 -17.25 -7.02
C LEU A 384 4.39 -18.13 -5.92
N VAL A 385 3.53 -19.09 -6.27
CA VAL A 385 2.91 -20.03 -5.32
C VAL A 385 4.00 -20.77 -4.54
N THR A 386 4.96 -21.38 -5.23
CA THR A 386 6.06 -22.11 -4.57
C THR A 386 6.92 -21.19 -3.68
N ALA A 387 7.22 -19.97 -4.13
CA ALA A 387 7.97 -19.02 -3.33
C ALA A 387 7.22 -18.61 -2.05
N VAL A 388 5.92 -18.34 -2.16
CA VAL A 388 5.06 -18.01 -1.00
C VAL A 388 5.01 -19.18 -0.03
N GLU A 389 4.81 -20.41 -0.51
CA GLU A 389 4.81 -21.60 0.35
C GLU A 389 6.14 -21.76 1.10
N MET A 390 7.27 -21.59 0.41
CA MET A 390 8.59 -21.72 1.04
C MET A 390 8.85 -20.61 2.07
N LEU A 391 8.42 -19.38 1.80
CA LEU A 391 8.54 -18.24 2.73
C LEU A 391 7.67 -18.43 3.97
N LEU A 392 6.41 -18.86 3.80
CA LEU A 392 5.53 -19.21 4.92
C LEU A 392 6.08 -20.42 5.69
N GLY A 393 6.79 -21.33 5.04
CA GLY A 393 7.56 -22.42 5.67
C GLY A 393 8.56 -21.95 6.73
N LEU A 394 9.19 -20.78 6.54
CA LEU A 394 10.18 -20.25 7.49
C LEU A 394 9.58 -19.97 8.88
N THR A 395 8.27 -19.71 8.97
CA THR A 395 7.62 -19.46 10.26
C THR A 395 7.69 -20.67 11.18
N TYR A 396 7.83 -21.88 10.63
CA TYR A 396 8.02 -23.11 11.42
C TYR A 396 9.27 -23.05 12.30
N LEU A 397 10.35 -22.39 11.85
CA LEU A 397 11.57 -22.22 12.66
C LEU A 397 11.38 -21.30 13.87
N GLY A 398 10.40 -20.39 13.80
CA GLY A 398 10.05 -19.51 14.91
C GLY A 398 9.00 -20.10 15.83
N SER A 399 7.99 -20.76 15.26
CA SER A 399 6.90 -21.39 16.00
C SER A 399 6.21 -22.47 15.16
N SER A 400 6.27 -23.71 15.64
CA SER A 400 5.57 -24.84 15.04
C SER A 400 4.04 -24.67 15.11
N SER A 401 3.51 -24.05 16.18
CA SER A 401 2.07 -23.77 16.33
C SER A 401 1.57 -22.64 15.42
N ALA A 402 2.38 -21.60 15.19
CA ALA A 402 2.07 -20.55 14.22
C ALA A 402 2.04 -21.11 12.79
N PHE A 403 2.94 -22.06 12.48
CA PHE A 403 2.97 -22.71 11.18
C PHE A 403 1.80 -23.70 10.99
N THR A 404 1.50 -24.55 11.97
CA THR A 404 0.37 -25.51 11.87
C THR A 404 -0.98 -24.82 11.74
N ALA A 405 -1.08 -23.56 12.20
CA ALA A 405 -2.26 -22.73 11.96
C ALA A 405 -2.56 -22.52 10.46
N PHE A 406 -1.57 -22.59 9.56
CA PHE A 406 -1.81 -22.45 8.11
C PHE A 406 -2.68 -23.58 7.54
N ALA A 407 -2.64 -24.78 8.12
CA ALA A 407 -3.54 -25.86 7.71
C ALA A 407 -5.01 -25.51 7.99
N SER A 408 -5.30 -24.99 9.18
CA SER A 408 -6.63 -24.50 9.55
C SER A 408 -7.03 -23.27 8.74
N VAL A 409 -6.10 -22.33 8.51
CA VAL A 409 -6.34 -21.13 7.69
C VAL A 409 -6.71 -21.53 6.26
N GLY A 410 -6.04 -22.51 5.66
CA GLY A 410 -6.36 -23.00 4.32
C GLY A 410 -7.79 -23.53 4.23
N VAL A 411 -8.19 -24.40 5.15
CA VAL A 411 -9.55 -24.95 5.18
C VAL A 411 -10.59 -23.83 5.40
N ILE A 412 -10.36 -22.95 6.38
CA ILE A 412 -11.28 -21.87 6.70
C ILE A 412 -11.41 -20.89 5.53
N ALA A 413 -10.31 -20.48 4.92
CA ALA A 413 -10.31 -19.53 3.81
C ALA A 413 -11.03 -20.11 2.59
N LEU A 414 -10.77 -21.37 2.22
CA LEU A 414 -11.53 -22.06 1.16
C LEU A 414 -13.03 -22.10 1.49
N ALA A 415 -13.39 -22.49 2.71
CA ALA A 415 -14.78 -22.58 3.15
C ALA A 415 -15.49 -21.21 3.10
N VAL A 416 -14.87 -20.16 3.61
CA VAL A 416 -15.41 -18.78 3.56
C VAL A 416 -15.53 -18.31 2.11
N ALA A 417 -14.54 -18.58 1.26
CA ALA A 417 -14.61 -18.26 -0.16
C ALA A 417 -15.82 -18.94 -0.82
N TYR A 418 -16.13 -20.20 -0.50
CA TYR A 418 -17.34 -20.88 -0.98
C TYR A 418 -18.63 -20.26 -0.44
N ALA A 419 -18.66 -19.90 0.84
CA ALA A 419 -19.86 -19.36 1.49
C ALA A 419 -20.33 -18.05 0.85
N ILE A 420 -19.42 -17.18 0.43
CA ILE A 420 -19.78 -15.86 -0.11
C ILE A 420 -20.71 -15.95 -1.33
N PRO A 421 -20.36 -16.59 -2.45
CA PRO A 421 -21.26 -16.70 -3.60
C PRO A 421 -22.50 -17.58 -3.31
N ILE A 422 -22.42 -18.57 -2.42
CA ILE A 422 -23.60 -19.35 -1.99
C ILE A 422 -24.61 -18.45 -1.26
N ALA A 423 -24.13 -17.60 -0.34
CA ALA A 423 -24.94 -16.64 0.41
C ALA A 423 -25.53 -15.57 -0.50
N ILE A 424 -24.72 -14.98 -1.41
CA ILE A 424 -25.21 -14.01 -2.39
C ILE A 424 -26.29 -14.67 -3.26
N SER A 425 -26.06 -15.89 -3.74
CA SER A 425 -27.04 -16.61 -4.53
C SER A 425 -28.36 -16.81 -3.78
N LEU A 426 -28.31 -17.20 -2.51
CA LEU A 426 -29.51 -17.48 -1.70
C LEU A 426 -30.27 -16.20 -1.29
N PHE A 427 -29.54 -15.19 -0.79
CA PHE A 427 -30.13 -14.03 -0.11
C PHE A 427 -30.26 -12.78 -0.99
N VAL A 428 -29.42 -12.62 -2.01
CA VAL A 428 -29.39 -11.40 -2.86
C VAL A 428 -29.96 -11.71 -4.25
N ASP A 429 -29.43 -12.74 -4.91
CA ASP A 429 -29.90 -13.15 -6.23
C ASP A 429 -31.25 -13.86 -6.14
N HIS A 430 -31.54 -14.52 -5.01
CA HIS A 430 -32.67 -15.43 -4.81
C HIS A 430 -32.66 -16.61 -5.79
N ARG A 431 -31.45 -17.04 -6.19
CA ARG A 431 -31.17 -18.14 -7.13
C ARG A 431 -31.79 -17.94 -8.51
N VAL A 432 -31.99 -16.69 -8.94
CA VAL A 432 -32.52 -16.34 -10.26
C VAL A 432 -31.50 -16.68 -11.35
N GLU A 433 -30.23 -16.30 -11.18
CA GLU A 433 -29.18 -16.62 -12.15
C GLU A 433 -28.91 -18.13 -12.22
N ILE A 434 -28.89 -18.80 -11.06
CA ILE A 434 -28.73 -20.26 -11.01
C ILE A 434 -29.87 -20.98 -11.71
N SER A 435 -31.09 -20.43 -11.70
CA SER A 435 -32.22 -21.06 -12.41
C SER A 435 -31.98 -21.19 -13.91
N GLN A 436 -31.06 -20.41 -14.49
CA GLN A 436 -30.69 -20.44 -15.91
C GLN A 436 -29.51 -21.37 -16.20
N SER A 437 -28.90 -21.99 -15.18
CA SER A 437 -27.76 -22.89 -15.37
C SER A 437 -28.16 -24.20 -16.07
N ARG A 438 -27.22 -24.76 -16.84
CA ARG A 438 -27.41 -25.99 -17.61
C ARG A 438 -27.42 -27.22 -16.70
N TRP A 439 -26.59 -27.21 -15.66
CA TRP A 439 -26.60 -28.16 -14.56
C TRP A 439 -27.21 -27.47 -13.33
N ARG A 440 -28.40 -27.92 -12.92
CA ARG A 440 -29.16 -27.34 -11.80
C ARG A 440 -29.91 -28.39 -11.01
N LEU A 441 -30.08 -28.13 -9.72
CA LEU A 441 -30.93 -28.94 -8.87
C LEU A 441 -32.39 -28.49 -8.96
N ASN A 442 -33.29 -29.32 -8.45
CA ASN A 442 -34.64 -28.88 -8.14
C ASN A 442 -34.56 -27.65 -7.20
N PRO A 443 -35.33 -26.57 -7.44
CA PRO A 443 -35.24 -25.34 -6.66
C PRO A 443 -35.37 -25.51 -5.14
N LEU A 444 -36.19 -26.46 -4.67
CA LEU A 444 -36.35 -26.73 -3.24
C LEU A 444 -35.10 -27.42 -2.66
N ILE A 445 -34.57 -28.40 -3.38
CA ILE A 445 -33.36 -29.12 -2.99
C ILE A 445 -32.15 -28.19 -3.03
N GLY A 446 -32.00 -27.37 -4.06
CA GLY A 446 -30.92 -26.39 -4.16
C GLY A 446 -30.96 -25.32 -3.04
N LYS A 447 -32.16 -24.85 -2.65
CA LYS A 447 -32.29 -23.96 -1.49
C LYS A 447 -31.90 -24.65 -0.18
N ALA A 448 -32.36 -25.89 0.04
CA ALA A 448 -31.99 -26.65 1.23
C ALA A 448 -30.48 -26.94 1.28
N ALA A 449 -29.87 -27.29 0.15
CA ALA A 449 -28.43 -27.51 0.01
C ALA A 449 -27.63 -26.24 0.33
N ASN A 450 -28.02 -25.07 -0.21
CA ASN A 450 -27.36 -23.79 0.12
C ASN A 450 -27.45 -23.46 1.61
N ILE A 451 -28.61 -23.66 2.25
CA ILE A 451 -28.79 -23.39 3.69
C ILE A 451 -27.90 -24.31 4.52
N LEU A 452 -27.92 -25.62 4.23
CA LEU A 452 -27.11 -26.60 4.95
C LEU A 452 -25.61 -26.35 4.73
N ALA A 453 -25.19 -26.00 3.52
CA ALA A 453 -23.82 -25.63 3.20
C ALA A 453 -23.36 -24.41 4.02
N LEU A 454 -24.17 -23.35 4.12
CA LEU A 454 -23.82 -22.16 4.90
C LEU A 454 -23.75 -22.44 6.41
N LEU A 455 -24.67 -23.25 6.93
CA LEU A 455 -24.65 -23.67 8.34
C LEU A 455 -23.41 -24.52 8.65
N TRP A 456 -23.09 -25.47 7.76
CA TRP A 456 -21.90 -26.30 7.89
C TRP A 456 -20.61 -25.48 7.81
N ILE A 457 -20.47 -24.60 6.81
CA ILE A 457 -19.30 -23.72 6.68
C ILE A 457 -19.16 -22.83 7.93
N SER A 458 -20.25 -22.24 8.42
CA SER A 458 -20.21 -21.41 9.63
C SER A 458 -19.71 -22.21 10.85
N PHE A 459 -20.17 -23.46 10.98
CA PHE A 459 -19.70 -24.35 12.03
C PHE A 459 -18.24 -24.78 11.83
N GLN A 460 -17.83 -25.08 10.60
CA GLN A 460 -16.46 -25.45 10.24
C GLN A 460 -15.46 -24.33 10.58
N VAL A 461 -15.80 -23.06 10.30
CA VAL A 461 -14.98 -21.90 10.65
C VAL A 461 -14.69 -21.87 12.16
N VAL A 462 -15.70 -22.10 12.99
CA VAL A 462 -15.55 -22.14 14.44
C VAL A 462 -14.72 -23.36 14.84
N LEU A 463 -15.03 -24.53 14.29
CA LEU A 463 -14.38 -25.79 14.64
C LEU A 463 -12.88 -25.78 14.36
N PHE A 464 -12.45 -25.28 13.19
CA PHE A 464 -11.04 -25.15 12.83
C PHE A 464 -10.33 -23.97 13.53
N SER A 465 -11.06 -23.13 14.27
CA SER A 465 -10.49 -22.04 15.07
C SER A 465 -10.32 -22.40 16.55
N MET A 466 -10.90 -23.51 17.01
CA MET A 466 -10.83 -23.97 18.40
C MET A 466 -9.59 -24.86 18.64
N PRO A 467 -9.05 -24.89 19.87
CA PRO A 467 -7.98 -25.81 20.24
C PRO A 467 -8.50 -27.26 20.35
N VAL A 468 -7.69 -28.20 19.90
CA VAL A 468 -8.01 -29.65 19.89
C VAL A 468 -7.95 -30.25 21.30
N THR A 469 -7.15 -29.68 22.19
CA THR A 469 -6.96 -30.18 23.56
C THR A 469 -7.00 -29.07 24.61
N LEU A 470 -7.44 -29.41 25.83
CA LEU A 470 -7.41 -28.57 27.02
C LEU A 470 -6.48 -29.17 28.10
N PRO A 471 -5.78 -28.34 28.91
CA PRO A 471 -5.77 -26.88 28.88
C PRO A 471 -5.04 -26.31 27.65
N VAL A 472 -5.43 -25.11 27.24
CA VAL A 472 -4.82 -24.42 26.09
C VAL A 472 -3.41 -23.95 26.47
N THR A 473 -2.42 -24.30 25.66
CA THR A 473 -1.03 -23.85 25.76
C THR A 473 -0.63 -23.09 24.49
N SER A 474 0.55 -22.48 24.47
CA SER A 474 1.12 -21.87 23.26
C SER A 474 1.37 -22.86 22.12
N GLU A 475 1.38 -24.17 22.42
CA GLU A 475 1.56 -25.24 21.43
C GLU A 475 0.23 -25.84 20.98
N THR A 476 -0.81 -25.83 21.83
CA THR A 476 -2.12 -26.44 21.53
C THR A 476 -3.18 -25.43 21.05
N MET A 477 -2.91 -24.13 21.14
CA MET A 477 -3.80 -23.08 20.63
C MET A 477 -3.81 -23.05 19.10
N THR A 478 -5.01 -23.03 18.52
CA THR A 478 -5.18 -22.81 17.08
C THR A 478 -5.12 -21.31 16.78
N TYR A 479 -3.99 -20.82 16.28
CA TYR A 479 -3.81 -19.40 15.91
C TYR A 479 -4.56 -18.98 14.63
N ALA A 480 -5.42 -19.84 14.08
CA ALA A 480 -6.12 -19.58 12.81
C ALA A 480 -6.99 -18.31 12.85
N SER A 481 -7.71 -18.06 13.96
CA SER A 481 -8.51 -16.84 14.11
C SER A 481 -7.66 -15.57 14.17
N VAL A 482 -6.44 -15.65 14.74
CA VAL A 482 -5.48 -14.54 14.81
C VAL A 482 -4.86 -14.28 13.45
N VAL A 483 -4.48 -15.33 12.71
CA VAL A 483 -3.94 -15.20 11.34
C VAL A 483 -5.01 -14.65 10.40
N ILE A 484 -6.24 -15.18 10.46
CA ILE A 484 -7.35 -14.71 9.63
C ILE A 484 -7.77 -13.29 10.00
N SER A 485 -7.88 -12.97 11.30
CA SER A 485 -8.22 -11.60 11.73
C SER A 485 -7.10 -10.63 11.41
N GLY A 486 -5.83 -11.01 11.57
CA GLY A 486 -4.67 -10.19 11.22
C GLY A 486 -4.62 -9.85 9.73
N GLN A 487 -4.89 -10.81 8.85
CA GLN A 487 -4.97 -10.61 7.40
C GLN A 487 -6.25 -9.87 6.96
N LEU A 488 -7.42 -10.28 7.46
CA LEU A 488 -8.69 -9.61 7.12
C LEU A 488 -8.79 -8.20 7.70
N LEU A 489 -8.18 -7.90 8.86
CA LEU A 489 -8.07 -6.55 9.41
C LEU A 489 -7.07 -5.69 8.63
N THR A 490 -6.06 -6.27 7.96
CA THR A 490 -5.20 -5.51 7.05
C THR A 490 -5.88 -5.23 5.69
N GLU A 491 -6.84 -6.06 5.27
CA GLU A 491 -7.50 -5.96 3.97
C GLU A 491 -8.88 -5.28 4.00
N ALA A 492 -9.71 -5.54 5.03
CA ALA A 492 -11.01 -4.87 5.21
C ALA A 492 -10.84 -3.40 5.64
N THR A 493 -9.76 -3.06 6.34
CA THR A 493 -9.38 -1.66 6.62
C THR A 493 -8.94 -0.90 5.37
N ASN A 494 -8.57 -1.59 4.28
CA ASN A 494 -8.24 -0.95 3.00
C ASN A 494 -9.49 -0.60 2.16
N SER A 495 -10.65 -1.21 2.44
CA SER A 495 -11.90 -0.94 1.72
C SER A 495 -12.78 0.12 2.39
N SER A 496 -12.82 0.17 3.72
CA SER A 496 -13.59 1.17 4.47
C SER A 496 -12.85 2.49 4.69
N SER A 497 -11.57 2.58 4.29
CA SER A 497 -10.74 3.77 4.49
C SER A 497 -10.54 4.63 3.24
N ILE A 498 -11.25 4.38 2.12
CA ILE A 498 -11.06 5.25 0.95
C ILE A 498 -11.89 6.54 1.05
N THR A 499 -11.28 7.64 0.65
CA THR A 499 -11.93 8.95 0.38
C THR A 499 -11.75 9.25 -1.09
N VAL A 500 -12.77 9.82 -1.72
CA VAL A 500 -12.77 10.19 -3.13
C VAL A 500 -13.02 11.69 -3.26
N LEU A 501 -12.07 12.39 -3.87
CA LEU A 501 -12.20 13.80 -4.22
C LEU A 501 -12.25 13.92 -5.74
N ALA A 502 -13.27 14.57 -6.27
CA ALA A 502 -13.40 14.81 -7.71
C ALA A 502 -13.49 16.31 -8.00
N SER A 503 -13.10 16.71 -9.20
CA SER A 503 -13.42 18.04 -9.73
C SER A 503 -13.32 18.03 -11.25
N SER A 504 -14.11 18.89 -11.89
CA SER A 504 -13.97 19.26 -13.30
C SER A 504 -12.61 19.93 -13.61
N ARG A 505 -11.86 20.34 -12.58
CA ARG A 505 -10.57 21.03 -12.69
C ARG A 505 -9.58 20.49 -11.65
N ALA A 506 -8.56 19.77 -12.10
CA ALA A 506 -7.48 19.25 -11.27
C ALA A 506 -6.16 19.34 -12.05
N VAL A 507 -5.06 19.71 -11.40
CA VAL A 507 -3.74 19.68 -12.05
C VAL A 507 -3.07 18.35 -11.72
N ILE A 508 -3.08 17.43 -12.69
CA ILE A 508 -2.49 16.09 -12.60
C ILE A 508 -1.29 16.04 -13.54
N SER A 509 -0.11 15.67 -13.02
CA SER A 509 1.12 15.57 -13.83
C SER A 509 1.40 16.83 -14.63
N GLY A 510 1.21 17.98 -13.99
CA GLY A 510 1.38 19.31 -14.57
C GLY A 510 0.32 19.70 -15.61
N GLN A 511 -0.77 18.94 -15.78
CA GLN A 511 -1.83 19.21 -16.73
C GLN A 511 -3.17 19.47 -16.04
N LEU A 512 -3.87 20.54 -16.44
CA LEU A 512 -5.22 20.80 -15.97
C LEU A 512 -6.22 19.92 -16.72
N THR A 513 -6.87 19.00 -16.00
CA THR A 513 -7.88 18.08 -16.52
C THR A 513 -9.04 17.93 -15.52
N PRO A 514 -10.22 17.45 -15.94
CA PRO A 514 -11.15 16.82 -15.00
C PRO A 514 -10.46 15.63 -14.33
N ALA A 515 -10.74 15.40 -13.04
CA ALA A 515 -10.21 14.22 -12.38
C ALA A 515 -11.07 13.71 -11.22
N THR A 516 -10.96 12.41 -10.95
CA THR A 516 -11.41 11.76 -9.72
C THR A 516 -10.22 11.08 -9.04
N ILE A 517 -9.91 11.50 -7.82
CA ILE A 517 -8.76 11.04 -7.04
C ILE A 517 -9.28 10.14 -5.92
N VAL A 518 -8.82 8.89 -5.90
CA VAL A 518 -9.12 7.92 -4.85
C VAL A 518 -7.96 7.85 -3.89
N ILE A 519 -8.25 8.08 -2.61
CA ILE A 519 -7.27 8.22 -1.54
C ILE A 519 -7.48 7.07 -0.56
N SER A 520 -6.42 6.37 -0.18
CA SER A 520 -6.45 5.51 1.00
C SER A 520 -6.13 6.36 2.23
N ARG A 521 -7.10 6.56 3.14
CA ARG A 521 -6.85 7.26 4.41
C ARG A 521 -5.90 6.48 5.32
N ALA A 522 -5.92 5.15 5.25
CA ALA A 522 -5.03 4.30 6.05
C ALA A 522 -3.56 4.46 5.62
N ALA A 523 -3.29 4.47 4.31
CA ALA A 523 -1.93 4.69 3.80
C ALA A 523 -1.55 6.18 3.76
N GLY A 524 -2.55 7.06 3.69
CA GLY A 524 -2.40 8.48 3.41
C GLY A 524 -1.90 8.79 1.99
N LYS A 525 -2.21 7.89 1.04
CA LYS A 525 -1.69 7.89 -0.33
C LYS A 525 -2.81 7.95 -1.35
N ILE A 526 -2.52 8.54 -2.51
CA ILE A 526 -3.34 8.43 -3.70
C ILE A 526 -3.18 7.02 -4.27
N ILE A 527 -4.29 6.28 -4.43
CA ILE A 527 -4.29 4.89 -4.91
C ILE A 527 -4.87 4.74 -6.32
N ALA A 528 -5.63 5.72 -6.79
CA ALA A 528 -6.09 5.80 -8.18
C ALA A 528 -6.38 7.26 -8.57
N VAL A 529 -6.17 7.57 -9.84
CA VAL A 529 -6.56 8.84 -10.47
C VAL A 529 -7.26 8.51 -11.78
N TYR A 530 -8.44 9.07 -11.99
CA TYR A 530 -9.20 8.98 -13.24
C TYR A 530 -9.24 10.36 -13.89
N ASP A 531 -9.17 10.43 -15.20
CA ASP A 531 -9.17 11.64 -16.04
C ASP A 531 -10.57 12.20 -16.34
N SER A 532 -11.54 11.85 -15.49
CA SER A 532 -12.93 12.26 -15.58
C SER A 532 -13.55 12.36 -14.18
N VAL A 533 -14.66 13.12 -14.07
CA VAL A 533 -15.47 13.17 -12.85
C VAL A 533 -16.41 11.97 -12.84
N LEU A 534 -16.10 10.98 -12.01
CA LEU A 534 -16.92 9.79 -11.81
C LEU A 534 -18.05 10.08 -10.82
N SER A 535 -19.16 9.36 -10.91
CA SER A 535 -20.27 9.53 -9.98
C SER A 535 -19.94 8.92 -8.62
N ALA A 536 -20.50 9.47 -7.54
CA ALA A 536 -20.46 8.86 -6.21
C ALA A 536 -20.95 7.40 -6.21
N THR A 537 -21.87 7.06 -7.13
CA THR A 537 -22.42 5.72 -7.32
C THR A 537 -21.43 4.71 -7.92
N ASP A 538 -20.31 5.17 -8.46
CA ASP A 538 -19.25 4.33 -9.03
C ASP A 538 -18.33 3.74 -7.95
N PHE A 539 -18.47 4.21 -6.71
CA PHE A 539 -17.74 3.78 -5.53
C PHE A 539 -18.63 2.98 -4.56
N PRO A 540 -18.05 2.17 -3.65
CA PRO A 540 -18.82 1.44 -2.64
C PRO A 540 -19.71 2.36 -1.80
N GLU A 541 -20.90 1.90 -1.43
CA GLU A 541 -21.83 2.66 -0.58
C GLU A 541 -21.17 3.00 0.78
N GLY A 542 -21.30 4.27 1.20
CA GLY A 542 -20.64 4.79 2.40
C GLY A 542 -19.22 5.33 2.18
N THR A 543 -18.68 5.28 0.95
CA THR A 543 -17.43 5.99 0.60
C THR A 543 -17.62 7.49 0.79
N LEU A 544 -16.65 8.14 1.44
CA LEU A 544 -16.62 9.61 1.51
C LEU A 544 -16.28 10.15 0.13
N TYR A 545 -17.30 10.60 -0.61
CA TYR A 545 -17.17 11.19 -1.93
C TYR A 545 -17.48 12.68 -1.85
N THR A 546 -16.65 13.53 -2.46
CA THR A 546 -16.95 14.95 -2.63
C THR A 546 -16.49 15.42 -4.01
N ASP A 547 -17.45 15.94 -4.79
CA ASP A 547 -17.16 16.68 -6.02
C ASP A 547 -17.00 18.15 -5.66
N HIS A 548 -15.79 18.68 -5.85
CA HIS A 548 -15.41 20.06 -5.58
C HIS A 548 -15.62 20.98 -6.78
N SER A 549 -16.19 20.51 -7.89
CA SER A 549 -16.50 21.37 -9.04
C SER A 549 -17.30 22.62 -8.62
N PRO A 550 -16.94 23.84 -9.09
CA PRO A 550 -15.91 24.15 -10.09
C PRO A 550 -14.52 24.52 -9.53
N TYR A 551 -14.23 24.23 -8.26
CA TYR A 551 -12.95 24.55 -7.62
C TYR A 551 -11.81 23.66 -8.12
N VAL A 552 -10.59 24.17 -8.09
CA VAL A 552 -9.40 23.48 -8.62
C VAL A 552 -8.78 22.57 -7.56
N LEU A 553 -8.49 21.31 -7.92
CA LEU A 553 -7.63 20.44 -7.12
C LEU A 553 -6.17 20.67 -7.53
N LEU A 554 -5.35 21.13 -6.59
CA LEU A 554 -3.91 21.29 -6.75
C LEU A 554 -3.17 20.31 -5.82
N PRO A 555 -1.96 19.82 -6.20
CA PRO A 555 -1.06 19.27 -5.20
C PRO A 555 -0.87 20.28 -4.07
N GLY A 556 -0.86 19.79 -2.83
CA GLY A 556 -0.55 20.64 -1.69
C GLY A 556 0.80 21.33 -1.88
N LEU A 557 0.84 22.65 -1.67
CA LEU A 557 2.05 23.43 -1.92
C LEU A 557 3.17 23.02 -0.95
N ILE A 558 4.42 23.21 -1.38
CA ILE A 558 5.61 22.94 -0.58
C ILE A 558 6.40 24.24 -0.48
N ASP A 559 6.50 24.78 0.74
CA ASP A 559 7.23 26.02 1.01
C ASP A 559 8.60 25.69 1.60
N THR A 560 9.63 25.75 0.75
CA THR A 560 11.00 25.37 1.12
C THR A 560 11.79 26.51 1.76
N HIS A 561 11.16 27.62 2.16
CA HIS A 561 11.85 28.71 2.82
C HIS A 561 10.96 29.37 3.88
N VAL A 562 10.96 28.79 5.08
CA VAL A 562 10.28 29.37 6.25
C VAL A 562 11.22 29.45 7.44
N HIS A 563 11.05 30.47 8.27
CA HIS A 563 11.75 30.63 9.54
C HIS A 563 10.72 30.52 10.67
N LEU A 564 10.61 29.33 11.28
CA LEU A 564 9.64 29.06 12.36
C LEU A 564 10.20 29.39 13.75
N ASN A 565 11.50 29.72 13.84
CA ASN A 565 12.17 30.36 14.97
C ASN A 565 12.14 29.60 16.32
N GLN A 566 11.66 28.36 16.33
CA GLN A 566 11.57 27.53 17.51
C GLN A 566 12.60 26.39 17.43
N PRO A 567 13.34 26.08 18.51
CA PRO A 567 13.32 26.68 19.87
C PRO A 567 14.05 28.05 19.95
N GLY A 568 14.04 28.68 21.12
CA GLY A 568 14.77 29.91 21.38
C GLY A 568 13.93 31.18 21.16
N ARG A 569 13.66 31.54 19.91
CA ARG A 569 12.89 32.74 19.54
C ARG A 569 11.43 32.39 19.21
N THR A 570 10.80 31.58 20.06
CA THR A 570 9.45 31.02 19.82
C THR A 570 8.33 32.07 19.84
N GLU A 571 8.63 33.25 20.37
CA GLU A 571 7.78 34.43 20.34
C GLU A 571 7.78 35.15 19.00
N TRP A 572 8.80 34.94 18.14
CA TRP A 572 8.81 35.43 16.77
C TRP A 572 7.88 34.61 15.90
N GLU A 573 7.97 33.28 16.02
CA GLU A 573 7.04 32.30 15.45
C GLU A 573 7.16 30.97 16.20
N GLY A 574 6.31 30.00 15.92
CA GLY A 574 6.56 28.63 16.36
C GLY A 574 5.97 27.61 15.40
N PHE A 575 6.39 26.35 15.56
CA PHE A 575 5.94 25.27 14.67
C PHE A 575 4.41 25.22 14.59
N TYR A 576 3.71 25.40 15.71
CA TYR A 576 2.25 25.36 15.75
C TYR A 576 1.61 26.45 14.88
N THR A 577 1.89 27.72 15.14
CA THR A 577 1.24 28.84 14.46
C THR A 577 1.71 29.00 13.01
N GLY A 578 2.99 28.77 12.73
CA GLY A 578 3.53 28.83 11.37
C GLY A 578 3.02 27.70 10.47
N THR A 579 2.98 26.46 10.94
CA THR A 579 2.41 25.34 10.16
C THR A 579 0.89 25.42 10.04
N GLN A 580 0.21 26.00 11.03
CA GLN A 580 -1.22 26.31 10.94
C GLN A 580 -1.49 27.36 9.85
N ALA A 581 -0.66 28.40 9.77
CA ALA A 581 -0.73 29.39 8.70
C ALA A 581 -0.43 28.79 7.33
N ALA A 582 0.55 27.87 7.24
CA ALA A 582 0.82 27.11 6.02
C ALA A 582 -0.43 26.34 5.55
N ALA A 583 -1.04 25.55 6.44
CA ALA A 583 -2.25 24.78 6.13
C ALA A 583 -3.40 25.67 5.65
N PHE A 584 -3.60 26.85 6.26
CA PHE A 584 -4.63 27.80 5.84
C PHE A 584 -4.49 28.26 4.38
N GLY A 585 -3.26 28.31 3.86
CA GLY A 585 -2.95 28.68 2.49
C GLY A 585 -2.74 27.54 1.51
N GLY A 586 -3.14 26.31 1.85
CA GLY A 586 -3.00 25.15 0.96
C GLY A 586 -1.58 24.57 0.89
N VAL A 587 -0.68 25.04 1.76
CA VAL A 587 0.66 24.46 1.92
C VAL A 587 0.53 23.22 2.81
N THR A 588 1.09 22.12 2.37
CA THR A 588 1.05 20.81 3.06
C THR A 588 2.41 20.33 3.51
N THR A 589 3.48 21.01 3.08
CA THR A 589 4.84 20.77 3.54
C THR A 589 5.58 22.08 3.65
N VAL A 590 6.32 22.26 4.73
CA VAL A 590 7.29 23.36 4.90
C VAL A 590 8.68 22.81 5.18
N VAL A 591 9.72 23.56 4.83
CA VAL A 591 11.10 23.20 5.21
C VAL A 591 11.70 24.35 6.00
N ASP A 592 11.94 24.10 7.29
CA ASP A 592 12.40 25.11 8.24
C ASP A 592 13.89 25.42 8.06
N MET A 593 14.20 26.71 7.96
CA MET A 593 15.56 27.23 7.82
C MET A 593 16.39 27.03 9.10
N PRO A 594 17.72 26.94 9.00
CA PRO A 594 18.55 26.53 10.13
C PRO A 594 18.79 27.64 11.15
N LEU A 595 18.52 28.90 10.81
CA LEU A 595 18.81 30.06 11.65
C LEU A 595 17.56 30.63 12.32
N ASN A 596 17.72 31.75 13.03
CA ASN A 596 16.78 32.44 13.91
C ASN A 596 16.36 31.64 15.16
N ALA A 597 16.14 30.34 15.04
CA ALA A 597 16.05 29.45 16.20
C ALA A 597 17.36 29.45 16.98
N ILE A 598 17.27 29.29 18.31
CA ILE A 598 18.43 29.20 19.21
C ILE A 598 18.34 27.86 19.94
N PRO A 599 19.36 26.99 19.82
CA PRO A 599 20.52 27.14 18.94
C PRO A 599 20.16 26.96 17.44
N PRO A 600 20.91 27.55 16.50
CA PRO A 600 20.72 27.32 15.08
C PRO A 600 21.10 25.88 14.71
N THR A 601 20.49 25.31 13.65
CA THR A 601 20.69 23.93 13.20
C THR A 601 22.03 23.72 12.47
N THR A 602 23.15 23.90 13.18
CA THR A 602 24.52 23.82 12.62
C THR A 602 25.28 22.56 13.04
N THR A 603 24.71 21.76 13.94
CA THR A 603 25.23 20.48 14.42
C THR A 603 24.09 19.46 14.54
N VAL A 604 24.43 18.17 14.63
CA VAL A 604 23.43 17.10 14.87
C VAL A 604 22.69 17.28 16.20
N ALA A 605 23.36 17.78 17.24
CA ALA A 605 22.73 18.04 18.52
C ALA A 605 21.66 19.13 18.40
N ASN A 606 21.96 20.22 17.69
CA ASN A 606 21.04 21.33 17.48
C ASN A 606 19.82 20.90 16.64
N LEU A 607 20.04 20.04 15.62
CA LEU A 607 18.94 19.42 14.86
C LEU A 607 18.03 18.61 15.77
N LYS A 608 18.58 17.76 16.65
CA LYS A 608 17.80 16.94 17.58
C LYS A 608 16.97 17.78 18.54
N GLU A 609 17.51 18.91 19.00
CA GLU A 609 16.77 19.86 19.83
C GLU A 609 15.59 20.51 19.06
N LYS A 610 15.83 20.92 17.82
CA LYS A 610 14.79 21.48 16.96
C LYS A 610 13.69 20.46 16.63
N VAL A 611 14.06 19.23 16.30
CA VAL A 611 13.15 18.09 16.09
C VAL A 611 12.29 17.85 17.33
N ALA A 612 12.90 17.82 18.53
CA ALA A 612 12.18 17.67 19.78
C ALA A 612 11.20 18.84 20.03
N ALA A 613 11.57 20.07 19.67
CA ALA A 613 10.73 21.24 19.80
C ALA A 613 9.50 21.23 18.85
N ALA A 614 9.63 20.60 17.68
CA ALA A 614 8.61 20.48 16.64
C ALA A 614 7.61 19.32 16.86
N GLN A 615 8.04 18.25 17.54
CA GLN A 615 7.27 17.03 17.72
C GLN A 615 5.88 17.30 18.32
N GLY A 616 4.83 16.83 17.62
CA GLY A 616 3.44 16.96 18.05
C GLY A 616 2.84 18.37 17.95
N LYS A 617 3.52 19.32 17.31
CA LYS A 617 3.05 20.71 17.13
C LYS A 617 2.75 21.09 15.69
N CYS A 618 3.12 20.27 14.71
CA CYS A 618 3.07 20.63 13.30
C CYS A 618 1.72 20.23 12.66
N TRP A 619 1.03 21.18 12.01
CA TRP A 619 -0.21 20.93 11.27
C TRP A 619 0.03 20.37 9.87
N VAL A 620 1.21 20.62 9.31
CA VAL A 620 1.65 20.15 7.99
C VAL A 620 2.97 19.41 8.13
N ASP A 621 3.44 18.73 7.09
CA ASP A 621 4.73 18.05 7.14
C ASP A 621 5.90 19.04 7.19
N VAL A 622 6.95 18.71 7.94
CA VAL A 622 8.08 19.62 8.19
C VAL A 622 9.41 18.93 7.92
N GLY A 623 10.17 19.46 6.96
CA GLY A 623 11.59 19.17 6.79
C GLY A 623 12.47 20.22 7.47
N PHE A 624 13.78 19.96 7.54
CA PHE A 624 14.75 20.88 8.15
C PHE A 624 15.98 21.06 7.25
N PHE A 625 16.48 22.28 7.15
CA PHE A 625 17.80 22.57 6.61
C PHE A 625 18.87 22.51 7.70
N GLY A 626 20.10 22.16 7.30
CA GLY A 626 21.31 22.38 8.07
C GLY A 626 21.91 23.76 7.76
N GLY A 627 22.67 24.30 8.71
CA GLY A 627 23.38 25.57 8.56
C GLY A 627 24.86 25.39 8.25
N VAL A 628 25.40 26.24 7.38
CA VAL A 628 26.84 26.39 7.18
C VAL A 628 27.28 27.70 7.83
N ILE A 629 28.23 27.59 8.76
CA ILE A 629 28.85 28.71 9.47
C ILE A 629 30.37 28.49 9.50
N PRO A 630 31.18 29.54 9.74
CA PRO A 630 32.61 29.39 9.95
C PRO A 630 32.97 28.25 10.92
N GLY A 631 33.81 27.33 10.45
CA GLY A 631 34.37 26.23 11.25
C GLY A 631 33.50 24.96 11.44
N ASN A 632 32.27 24.90 10.91
CA ASN A 632 31.38 23.73 11.11
C ASN A 632 31.37 22.70 9.96
N SER A 633 32.27 22.80 8.97
CA SER A 633 32.27 21.90 7.80
C SER A 633 32.28 20.40 8.17
N HIS A 634 32.97 20.03 9.25
CA HIS A 634 33.05 18.65 9.74
C HIS A 634 31.71 18.07 10.26
N GLU A 635 30.70 18.89 10.53
CA GLU A 635 29.37 18.48 10.98
C GLU A 635 28.41 18.15 9.82
N LEU A 636 28.72 18.62 8.60
CA LEU A 636 27.77 18.66 7.49
C LEU A 636 27.35 17.26 7.02
N LYS A 637 28.30 16.32 6.86
CA LYS A 637 27.93 14.93 6.50
C LYS A 637 27.07 14.27 7.56
N ALA A 638 27.35 14.50 8.84
CA ALA A 638 26.55 13.92 9.91
C ALA A 638 25.10 14.43 9.86
N LEU A 639 24.89 15.71 9.54
CA LEU A 639 23.57 16.28 9.30
C LEU A 639 22.86 15.66 8.08
N VAL A 640 23.57 15.36 6.99
CA VAL A 640 23.01 14.62 5.83
C VAL A 640 22.50 13.26 6.29
N GLN A 641 23.29 12.55 7.11
CA GLN A 641 22.91 11.23 7.63
C GLN A 641 21.69 11.29 8.58
N GLU A 642 21.45 12.43 9.22
CA GLU A 642 20.28 12.67 10.08
C GLU A 642 19.06 13.19 9.30
N GLY A 643 19.19 13.37 7.97
CA GLY A 643 18.05 13.62 7.08
C GLY A 643 17.72 15.09 6.82
N VAL A 644 18.67 16.03 7.01
CA VAL A 644 18.45 17.42 6.56
C VAL A 644 18.25 17.47 5.05
N ARG A 645 17.43 18.43 4.60
CA ARG A 645 17.01 18.55 3.19
C ARG A 645 17.96 19.33 2.30
N GLY A 646 18.96 19.97 2.91
CA GLY A 646 19.95 20.81 2.27
C GLY A 646 20.70 21.63 3.31
N PHE A 647 21.55 22.53 2.84
CA PHE A 647 22.33 23.43 3.66
C PHE A 647 22.16 24.88 3.25
N LYS A 648 22.14 25.78 4.22
CA LYS A 648 22.01 27.22 4.00
C LYS A 648 23.22 27.94 4.61
N GLY A 649 23.86 28.81 3.85
CA GLY A 649 24.89 29.76 4.30
C GLY A 649 24.53 31.21 3.97
N PHE A 650 25.19 32.16 4.64
CA PHE A 650 25.02 33.60 4.42
C PHE A 650 26.37 34.24 4.06
N LEU A 651 26.42 35.07 3.01
CA LEU A 651 27.65 35.78 2.60
C LEU A 651 27.72 37.22 3.17
N ILE A 652 26.72 37.61 3.96
CA ILE A 652 26.61 38.87 4.68
C ILE A 652 26.06 38.59 6.09
N ASP A 653 26.14 39.56 6.99
CA ASP A 653 25.51 39.50 8.31
C ASP A 653 24.03 39.08 8.20
N SER A 654 23.67 38.03 8.94
CA SER A 654 22.34 37.41 8.92
C SER A 654 21.32 38.12 9.81
N GLY A 655 21.75 39.14 10.56
CA GLY A 655 20.97 39.83 11.58
C GLY A 655 21.00 39.16 12.96
N VAL A 656 21.68 38.01 13.10
CA VAL A 656 21.83 37.28 14.37
C VAL A 656 23.25 36.73 14.55
N ASP A 657 23.86 37.00 15.71
CA ASP A 657 25.26 36.64 15.99
C ASP A 657 25.51 35.12 15.99
N GLU A 658 24.49 34.31 16.29
CA GLU A 658 24.63 32.86 16.36
C GLU A 658 24.77 32.20 14.98
N PHE A 659 24.49 32.93 13.89
CA PHE A 659 24.62 32.47 12.51
C PHE A 659 25.51 33.40 11.68
N PRO A 660 26.84 33.40 11.93
CA PRO A 660 27.76 34.33 11.27
C PRO A 660 27.93 34.04 9.78
N ALA A 661 28.27 35.08 9.02
CA ALA A 661 28.52 35.00 7.60
C ALA A 661 29.72 34.10 7.28
N VAL A 662 29.60 33.30 6.21
CA VAL A 662 30.67 32.46 5.66
C VAL A 662 31.55 33.28 4.73
N ASN A 663 32.85 33.00 4.73
CA ASN A 663 33.78 33.53 3.74
C ASN A 663 34.08 32.49 2.64
N THR A 664 34.94 32.87 1.69
CA THR A 664 35.36 31.99 0.58
C THR A 664 35.91 30.64 1.06
N GLU A 665 36.79 30.64 2.08
CA GLU A 665 37.40 29.43 2.63
C GLU A 665 36.38 28.48 3.27
N ASP A 666 35.36 29.03 3.94
CA ASP A 666 34.27 28.24 4.50
C ASP A 666 33.39 27.61 3.41
N ILE A 667 33.13 28.33 2.32
CA ILE A 667 32.40 27.80 1.15
C ILE A 667 33.20 26.69 0.48
N GLU A 668 34.51 26.86 0.29
CA GLU A 668 35.41 25.83 -0.26
C GLU A 668 35.33 24.54 0.58
N LYS A 669 35.43 24.66 1.91
CA LYS A 669 35.34 23.51 2.82
C LYS A 669 33.96 22.86 2.78
N ALA A 670 32.89 23.63 2.72
CA ALA A 670 31.53 23.08 2.64
C ALA A 670 31.28 22.35 1.31
N MET A 671 31.73 22.92 0.19
CA MET A 671 31.65 22.27 -1.12
C MET A 671 32.48 20.99 -1.16
N ALA A 672 33.71 21.01 -0.66
CA ALA A 672 34.57 19.84 -0.60
C ALA A 672 33.97 18.72 0.28
N GLU A 673 33.37 19.08 1.41
CA GLU A 673 32.74 18.10 2.30
C GLU A 673 31.48 17.49 1.64
N LEU A 674 30.64 18.29 1.00
CA LEU A 674 29.35 17.83 0.46
C LEU A 674 29.42 17.30 -0.98
N ALA A 675 30.59 17.29 -1.62
CA ALA A 675 30.75 17.05 -3.06
C ALA A 675 30.10 15.75 -3.58
N ASP A 676 30.11 14.68 -2.77
CA ASP A 676 29.59 13.36 -3.12
C ASP A 676 28.25 13.03 -2.45
N GLU A 677 27.64 13.97 -1.72
CA GLU A 677 26.40 13.76 -1.00
C GLU A 677 25.18 14.19 -1.82
N PRO A 678 24.05 13.46 -1.77
CA PRO A 678 22.83 13.81 -2.49
C PRO A 678 22.09 14.96 -1.79
N THR A 679 22.69 16.15 -1.77
CA THR A 679 22.17 17.33 -1.06
C THR A 679 22.21 18.59 -1.94
N THR A 680 21.66 19.68 -1.40
CA THR A 680 21.67 21.01 -2.03
C THR A 680 22.38 21.99 -1.09
N LEU A 681 23.32 22.76 -1.61
CA LEU A 681 24.00 23.84 -0.88
C LEU A 681 23.47 25.20 -1.36
N MET A 682 22.92 25.97 -0.44
CA MET A 682 22.14 27.16 -0.72
C MET A 682 22.71 28.41 -0.04
N PHE A 683 22.57 29.57 -0.67
CA PHE A 683 23.19 30.80 -0.17
C PHE A 683 22.23 31.99 -0.16
N HIS A 684 22.15 32.67 0.98
CA HIS A 684 21.78 34.09 0.98
C HIS A 684 22.96 34.84 0.35
N ALA A 685 22.80 35.19 -0.92
CA ALA A 685 23.86 35.77 -1.72
C ALA A 685 23.73 37.29 -1.74
N GLU A 686 24.07 37.96 -0.64
CA GLU A 686 24.46 39.38 -0.63
C GLU A 686 25.88 39.42 -0.03
N LYS A 687 26.75 40.31 -0.54
CA LYS A 687 28.10 40.51 0.01
C LYS A 687 28.50 41.97 -0.12
N GLU A 688 28.91 42.56 1.00
CA GLU A 688 29.46 43.92 1.01
C GLU A 688 30.83 43.96 0.31
N PRO A 689 31.17 45.03 -0.41
CA PRO A 689 32.51 45.22 -0.96
C PRO A 689 33.54 45.35 0.18
N HIS A 690 34.81 45.08 -0.13
CA HIS A 690 35.92 45.21 0.84
C HIS A 690 36.27 46.67 1.18
N GLU A 691 35.76 47.65 0.44
CA GLU A 691 35.91 49.09 0.73
C GLU A 691 34.83 49.54 1.73
N GLU A 692 35.05 50.66 2.45
CA GLU A 692 34.07 51.14 3.45
C GLU A 692 32.66 51.23 2.83
N PRO A 693 31.63 50.66 3.48
CA PRO A 693 30.28 50.67 2.96
C PRO A 693 29.82 52.12 2.78
N LEU A 694 29.31 52.44 1.59
CA LEU A 694 28.64 53.72 1.34
C LEU A 694 27.47 53.82 2.31
N SER A 695 27.66 54.57 3.40
CA SER A 695 26.58 54.82 4.35
C SER A 695 25.50 55.62 3.63
N PRO A 696 24.26 55.11 3.54
CA PRO A 696 23.20 55.79 2.81
C PRO A 696 22.95 57.16 3.47
N THR A 697 22.87 58.22 2.66
CA THR A 697 22.76 59.62 3.15
C THR A 697 21.33 60.14 3.23
N GLY A 698 20.35 59.35 2.78
CA GLY A 698 18.92 59.71 2.75
C GLY A 698 18.21 59.59 4.11
N PRO A 699 16.94 60.02 4.20
CA PRO A 699 16.12 59.85 5.40
C PRO A 699 15.96 58.38 5.78
N VAL A 700 16.09 58.05 7.06
CA VAL A 700 16.06 56.66 7.54
C VAL A 700 14.70 55.98 7.40
N ASP A 701 13.63 56.77 7.29
CA ASP A 701 12.25 56.33 7.08
C ASP A 701 11.86 56.24 5.60
N ASP A 702 12.73 56.63 4.67
CA ASP A 702 12.55 56.43 3.24
C ASP A 702 13.03 55.04 2.83
N TYR A 703 12.20 54.32 2.05
CA TYR A 703 12.55 52.99 1.56
C TYR A 703 13.74 53.03 0.59
N PHE A 704 13.86 54.08 -0.22
CA PHE A 704 14.96 54.18 -1.19
C PHE A 704 16.32 54.31 -0.50
N THR A 705 16.39 54.95 0.66
CA THR A 705 17.60 54.97 1.51
C THR A 705 18.05 53.56 1.88
N TYR A 706 17.10 52.66 2.23
CA TYR A 706 17.40 51.26 2.50
C TYR A 706 17.78 50.49 1.24
N LEU A 707 17.07 50.72 0.13
CA LEU A 707 17.36 50.11 -1.16
C LEU A 707 18.77 50.42 -1.66
N GLU A 708 19.22 51.68 -1.50
CA GLU A 708 20.57 52.14 -1.83
C GLU A 708 21.65 51.52 -0.95
N SER A 709 21.34 51.24 0.32
CA SER A 709 22.27 50.60 1.26
C SER A 709 22.60 49.15 0.90
N ARG A 710 21.78 48.53 0.05
CA ARG A 710 21.92 47.15 -0.41
C ARG A 710 21.73 47.07 -1.93
N PRO A 711 22.64 47.62 -2.74
CA PRO A 711 22.51 47.65 -4.20
C PRO A 711 22.50 46.24 -4.81
N SER A 712 22.01 46.09 -6.05
CA SER A 712 22.00 44.79 -6.77
C SER A 712 23.40 44.19 -6.96
N THR A 713 24.44 45.02 -6.90
CA THR A 713 25.85 44.56 -6.94
C THR A 713 26.24 43.69 -5.76
N TYR A 714 25.60 43.84 -4.59
CA TYR A 714 25.87 42.95 -3.45
C TYR A 714 25.45 41.53 -3.79
N GLU A 715 24.33 41.40 -4.50
CA GLU A 715 23.79 40.11 -4.91
C GLU A 715 24.59 39.48 -6.04
N THR A 716 24.91 40.25 -7.08
CA THR A 716 25.70 39.74 -8.21
C THR A 716 27.13 39.38 -7.83
N ASN A 717 27.78 40.13 -6.92
CA ASN A 717 29.12 39.81 -6.43
C ASN A 717 29.14 38.51 -5.61
N ALA A 718 28.17 38.33 -4.71
CA ALA A 718 28.04 37.12 -3.91
C ALA A 718 27.80 35.88 -4.78
N ILE A 719 26.91 35.99 -5.78
CA ILE A 719 26.65 34.92 -6.74
C ILE A 719 27.91 34.61 -7.57
N ALA A 720 28.62 35.62 -8.06
CA ALA A 720 29.85 35.43 -8.82
C ALA A 720 30.90 34.64 -8.03
N GLU A 721 31.05 34.92 -6.73
CA GLU A 721 31.95 34.20 -5.84
C GLU A 721 31.55 32.74 -5.66
N VAL A 722 30.28 32.46 -5.35
CA VAL A 722 29.76 31.08 -5.24
C VAL A 722 30.01 30.31 -6.54
N LEU A 723 29.72 30.92 -7.69
CA LEU A 723 29.91 30.29 -9.00
C LEU A 723 31.40 30.07 -9.34
N SER A 724 32.30 30.93 -8.87
CA SER A 724 33.75 30.76 -9.07
C SER A 724 34.28 29.48 -8.41
N LEU A 725 33.63 29.04 -7.32
CA LEU A 725 33.99 27.86 -6.54
C LEU A 725 33.29 26.57 -7.02
N ALA A 726 32.30 26.66 -7.91
CA ALA A 726 31.50 25.51 -8.34
C ALA A 726 32.32 24.35 -8.93
N HIS A 727 33.51 24.63 -9.47
CA HIS A 727 34.43 23.63 -9.99
C HIS A 727 34.96 22.66 -8.93
N LEU A 728 34.91 23.01 -7.64
CA LEU A 728 35.35 22.18 -6.51
C LEU A 728 34.40 21.00 -6.25
N ALA A 729 33.11 21.16 -6.58
CA ALA A 729 32.10 20.13 -6.41
C ALA A 729 31.14 20.13 -7.62
N PRO A 730 31.57 19.65 -8.80
CA PRO A 730 30.80 19.79 -10.04
C PRO A 730 29.42 19.14 -10.04
N GLN A 731 29.20 18.13 -9.19
CA GLN A 731 27.94 17.40 -9.09
C GLN A 731 27.03 17.92 -7.96
N LEU A 732 27.53 18.79 -7.09
CA LEU A 732 26.77 19.34 -5.97
C LEU A 732 25.75 20.36 -6.48
N ALA A 733 24.49 20.19 -6.11
CA ALA A 733 23.45 21.13 -6.46
C ALA A 733 23.62 22.44 -5.66
N LEU A 734 23.83 23.54 -6.37
CA LEU A 734 23.87 24.89 -5.82
C LEU A 734 22.51 25.58 -5.97
N HIS A 735 22.13 26.38 -4.99
CA HIS A 735 20.86 27.10 -5.02
C HIS A 735 20.99 28.52 -4.46
N ILE A 736 20.63 29.53 -5.24
CA ILE A 736 20.55 30.91 -4.78
C ILE A 736 19.14 31.16 -4.25
N VAL A 737 19.04 31.38 -2.94
CA VAL A 737 17.74 31.64 -2.32
C VAL A 737 17.27 33.07 -2.59
N HIS A 738 15.95 33.30 -2.51
CA HIS A 738 15.30 34.62 -2.52
C HIS A 738 15.92 35.65 -3.47
N LEU A 739 16.21 35.24 -4.72
CA LEU A 739 16.81 36.06 -5.76
C LEU A 739 15.92 37.29 -6.04
N SER A 740 16.46 38.49 -5.83
CA SER A 740 15.72 39.74 -6.04
C SER A 740 16.24 40.52 -7.24
N ALA A 741 17.55 40.58 -7.48
CA ALA A 741 18.13 41.34 -8.58
C ALA A 741 18.01 40.61 -9.93
N MET A 742 17.37 41.26 -10.91
CA MET A 742 17.29 40.76 -12.28
C MET A 742 18.67 40.65 -12.96
N GLU A 743 19.64 41.46 -12.53
CA GLU A 743 20.99 41.53 -13.07
C GLU A 743 21.80 40.23 -12.83
N ALA A 744 21.38 39.40 -11.87
CA ALA A 744 22.00 38.11 -11.60
C ALA A 744 21.59 37.01 -12.60
N ILE A 745 20.43 37.15 -13.26
CA ILE A 745 19.85 36.11 -14.14
C ILE A 745 20.80 35.73 -15.29
N PRO A 746 21.40 36.67 -16.06
CA PRO A 746 22.30 36.32 -17.15
C PRO A 746 23.51 35.48 -16.69
N MET A 747 24.09 35.81 -15.54
CA MET A 747 25.25 35.11 -14.98
C MET A 747 24.90 33.68 -14.56
N LEU A 748 23.76 33.49 -13.89
CA LEU A 748 23.27 32.16 -13.53
C LEU A 748 22.99 31.31 -14.77
N ARG A 749 22.43 31.91 -15.83
CA ARG A 749 22.17 31.22 -17.09
C ARG A 749 23.46 30.80 -17.79
N GLU A 750 24.46 31.68 -17.83
CA GLU A 750 25.77 31.37 -18.38
C GLU A 750 26.46 30.25 -17.58
N ALA A 751 26.36 30.25 -16.26
CA ALA A 751 26.88 29.18 -15.42
C ALA A 751 26.22 27.82 -15.72
N ARG A 752 24.88 27.78 -15.81
CA ARG A 752 24.14 26.56 -16.20
C ARG A 752 24.53 26.09 -17.60
N ALA A 753 24.70 26.99 -18.56
CA ALA A 753 25.15 26.65 -19.91
C ALA A 753 26.57 26.04 -19.94
N ARG A 754 27.42 26.36 -18.96
CA ARG A 754 28.75 25.75 -18.76
C ARG A 754 28.71 24.44 -17.95
N GLY A 755 27.52 23.95 -17.58
CA GLY A 755 27.33 22.71 -16.85
C GLY A 755 27.36 22.86 -15.32
N VAL A 756 27.34 24.08 -14.79
CA VAL A 756 27.21 24.28 -13.33
C VAL A 756 25.78 23.94 -12.90
N HIS A 757 25.64 23.04 -11.92
CA HIS A 757 24.36 22.63 -11.34
C HIS A 757 23.82 23.69 -10.37
N VAL A 758 23.47 24.87 -10.88
CA VAL A 758 22.91 25.98 -10.08
C VAL A 758 21.44 26.25 -10.44
N THR A 759 20.64 26.52 -9.42
CA THR A 759 19.25 26.99 -9.53
C THR A 759 19.05 28.22 -8.65
N ALA A 760 17.95 28.94 -8.82
CA ALA A 760 17.53 29.99 -7.92
C ALA A 760 16.06 29.84 -7.55
N GLU A 761 15.68 30.36 -6.38
CA GLU A 761 14.30 30.65 -6.03
C GLU A 761 14.09 32.16 -5.96
N THR A 762 12.85 32.61 -6.12
CA THR A 762 12.45 33.97 -5.74
C THR A 762 11.25 33.89 -4.79
N CYS A 763 10.81 35.04 -4.27
CA CYS A 763 9.77 35.09 -3.26
C CYS A 763 8.50 35.74 -3.79
N PHE A 764 7.35 35.38 -3.20
CA PHE A 764 6.06 36.00 -3.55
C PHE A 764 6.09 37.54 -3.48
N HIS A 765 6.87 38.11 -2.55
CA HIS A 765 7.00 39.57 -2.39
C HIS A 765 7.83 40.23 -3.48
N TYR A 766 8.87 39.59 -4.03
CA TYR A 766 9.60 40.16 -5.18
C TYR A 766 8.80 40.11 -6.48
N LEU A 767 7.81 39.21 -6.56
CA LEU A 767 6.91 39.10 -7.70
C LEU A 767 5.66 40.00 -7.57
N SER A 768 5.33 40.53 -6.39
CA SER A 768 4.09 41.28 -6.17
C SER A 768 4.27 42.70 -5.64
N LEU A 769 5.39 43.00 -4.98
CA LEU A 769 5.67 44.31 -4.41
C LEU A 769 6.79 45.01 -5.18
N ALA A 770 6.71 46.33 -5.29
CA ALA A 770 7.68 47.18 -5.96
C ALA A 770 8.05 48.37 -5.06
N ALA A 771 9.32 48.77 -5.07
CA ALA A 771 9.88 49.79 -4.19
C ALA A 771 9.12 51.12 -4.24
N GLU A 772 8.66 51.52 -5.43
CA GLU A 772 7.94 52.77 -5.70
C GLU A 772 6.59 52.86 -4.97
N GLN A 773 6.05 51.73 -4.50
CA GLN A 773 4.75 51.65 -3.85
C GLN A 773 4.85 51.66 -2.32
N ILE A 774 6.07 51.63 -1.77
CA ILE A 774 6.32 51.53 -0.33
C ILE A 774 6.28 52.92 0.28
N ARG A 775 5.44 53.08 1.31
CA ARG A 775 5.30 54.35 2.01
C ARG A 775 6.42 54.54 3.02
N ASN A 776 6.83 55.80 3.23
CA ASN A 776 7.79 56.14 4.25
C ASN A 776 7.35 55.61 5.62
N GLY A 777 8.30 55.00 6.33
CA GLY A 777 8.08 54.41 7.64
C GLY A 777 7.39 53.04 7.64
N ASP A 778 6.90 52.52 6.51
CA ASP A 778 6.21 51.23 6.48
C ASP A 778 7.18 50.04 6.45
N THR A 779 7.84 49.81 7.58
CA THR A 779 8.88 48.80 7.79
C THR A 779 8.38 47.35 7.68
N ARG A 780 7.08 47.12 7.49
CA ARG A 780 6.52 45.80 7.13
C ARG A 780 7.08 45.28 5.81
N TYR A 781 7.50 46.20 4.93
CA TYR A 781 8.09 45.90 3.62
C TYR A 781 9.61 45.67 3.67
N LYS A 782 10.27 45.84 4.82
CA LYS A 782 11.70 45.57 4.94
C LYS A 782 11.96 44.06 4.85
N CYS A 783 12.78 43.63 3.90
CA CYS A 783 13.37 42.30 3.78
C CYS A 783 14.77 42.40 3.16
N SER A 784 15.50 41.29 3.18
CA SER A 784 16.87 41.18 2.69
C SER A 784 16.99 39.94 1.79
N PRO A 785 17.31 40.06 0.49
CA PRO A 785 17.53 41.31 -0.28
C PRO A 785 16.34 42.30 -0.25
N PRO A 786 16.55 43.59 -0.55
CA PRO A 786 15.44 44.56 -0.59
C PRO A 786 14.51 44.31 -1.79
N ILE A 787 13.23 44.69 -1.64
CA ILE A 787 12.25 44.78 -2.73
C ILE A 787 12.76 45.83 -3.72
N ARG A 788 12.88 45.45 -5.00
CA ARG A 788 13.42 46.29 -6.07
C ARG A 788 12.32 47.06 -6.80
N SER A 789 12.71 47.78 -7.85
CA SER A 789 11.79 48.55 -8.70
C SER A 789 10.76 47.68 -9.41
N GLN A 790 9.70 48.33 -9.90
CA GLN A 790 8.70 47.68 -10.76
C GLN A 790 9.33 47.05 -12.03
N GLU A 791 10.33 47.71 -12.61
CA GLU A 791 11.07 47.19 -13.78
C GLU A 791 11.78 45.87 -13.45
N ASN A 792 12.42 45.80 -12.28
CA ASN A 792 13.06 44.58 -11.82
C ASN A 792 12.03 43.47 -11.60
N GLN A 793 10.91 43.77 -10.93
CA GLN A 793 9.80 42.82 -10.76
C GLN A 793 9.32 42.28 -12.12
N ASP A 794 9.14 43.16 -13.12
CA ASP A 794 8.71 42.76 -14.46
C ASP A 794 9.73 41.85 -15.16
N ALA A 795 11.02 42.05 -14.93
CA ALA A 795 12.07 41.18 -15.45
C ALA A 795 12.10 39.79 -14.79
N LEU A 796 11.85 39.70 -13.47
CA LEU A 796 11.68 38.40 -12.79
C LEU A 796 10.49 37.63 -13.37
N TRP A 797 9.37 38.31 -13.61
CA TRP A 797 8.21 37.71 -14.30
C TRP A 797 8.54 37.28 -15.73
N ALA A 798 9.29 38.10 -16.48
CA ALA A 798 9.70 37.75 -17.84
C ALA A 798 10.58 36.50 -17.88
N GLU A 799 11.44 36.29 -16.88
CA GLU A 799 12.23 35.07 -16.72
C GLU A 799 11.33 33.84 -16.54
N LEU A 800 10.39 33.90 -15.59
CA LEU A 800 9.43 32.81 -15.33
C LEU A 800 8.57 32.48 -16.56
N ALA A 801 8.14 33.51 -17.30
CA ALA A 801 7.23 33.35 -18.44
C ALA A 801 7.93 32.88 -19.72
N ARG A 802 9.17 33.32 -19.97
CA ARG A 802 9.93 32.98 -21.19
C ARG A 802 10.62 31.64 -21.10
N TYR A 803 11.00 31.21 -19.89
CA TYR A 803 11.77 29.98 -19.67
C TYR A 803 11.09 29.08 -18.62
N PRO A 804 9.88 28.56 -18.89
CA PRO A 804 9.16 27.74 -17.91
C PRO A 804 9.89 26.44 -17.55
N ASP A 805 10.57 25.81 -18.51
CA ASP A 805 11.26 24.52 -18.27
C ASP A 805 12.77 24.67 -18.04
N ASP A 806 13.37 25.79 -18.46
CA ASP A 806 14.82 26.00 -18.42
C ASP A 806 15.23 27.35 -17.79
N GLY A 807 14.33 27.99 -17.04
CA GLY A 807 14.61 29.23 -16.32
C GLY A 807 15.64 29.03 -15.20
N VAL A 808 16.37 30.08 -14.83
CA VAL A 808 17.27 29.98 -13.66
C VAL A 808 16.46 29.97 -12.35
N ILE A 809 15.34 30.68 -12.34
CA ILE A 809 14.38 30.68 -11.24
C ILE A 809 13.49 29.46 -11.40
N GLN A 810 13.68 28.48 -10.51
CA GLN A 810 13.00 27.20 -10.55
C GLN A 810 11.90 27.09 -9.50
N THR A 811 12.02 27.80 -8.37
CA THR A 811 11.04 27.74 -7.27
C THR A 811 10.58 29.12 -6.82
N VAL A 812 9.35 29.18 -6.30
CA VAL A 812 8.78 30.39 -5.69
C VAL A 812 8.28 30.05 -4.29
N VAL A 813 8.83 30.73 -3.29
CA VAL A 813 8.68 30.43 -1.86
C VAL A 813 8.25 31.65 -1.06
N SER A 814 7.95 31.49 0.23
CA SER A 814 7.57 32.64 1.05
C SER A 814 8.73 33.46 1.58
N ASP A 815 9.84 32.80 1.94
CA ASP A 815 10.83 33.34 2.87
C ASP A 815 10.11 33.94 4.10
N HIS A 816 9.19 33.15 4.66
CA HIS A 816 8.39 33.59 5.80
C HIS A 816 9.31 33.83 6.99
N SER A 817 9.60 35.11 7.21
CA SER A 817 10.57 35.57 8.19
C SER A 817 9.84 36.57 9.09
N PRO A 818 9.14 36.09 10.13
CA PRO A 818 8.44 36.94 11.09
C PRO A 818 9.35 37.34 12.26
N CYS A 819 9.00 38.44 12.93
CA CYS A 819 9.58 38.85 14.21
C CYS A 819 8.49 39.44 15.11
N THR A 820 8.84 39.79 16.34
CA THR A 820 7.91 40.50 17.24
C THR A 820 7.66 41.93 16.76
N PRO A 821 6.49 42.53 17.09
CA PRO A 821 6.11 43.87 16.62
C PRO A 821 7.08 44.99 16.98
N ASP A 822 7.73 44.91 18.13
CA ASP A 822 8.69 45.90 18.62
C ASP A 822 9.94 45.99 17.73
N LEU A 823 10.38 44.87 17.15
CA LEU A 823 11.51 44.82 16.24
C LEU A 823 11.19 45.39 14.85
N LYS A 824 9.91 45.48 14.48
CA LYS A 824 9.50 46.12 13.23
C LYS A 824 9.57 47.64 13.30
N LEU A 825 9.62 48.27 14.47
CA LEU A 825 9.65 49.73 14.62
C LEU A 825 8.52 50.42 13.82
N LEU A 826 7.30 49.89 13.87
CA LEU A 826 6.17 50.45 13.11
C LEU A 826 5.81 51.87 13.58
N PRO A 827 5.50 52.81 12.68
CA PRO A 827 5.09 54.16 13.04
C PRO A 827 3.69 54.16 13.68
N PRO A 828 3.31 55.19 14.46
CA PRO A 828 2.06 55.21 15.24
C PRO A 828 0.77 55.00 14.42
N HIS A 829 0.81 55.30 13.12
CA HIS A 829 -0.33 55.16 12.22
C HIS A 829 -0.51 53.73 11.65
N ILE A 830 0.43 52.81 11.93
CA ILE A 830 0.38 51.41 11.47
C ILE A 830 0.30 50.47 12.69
N PRO A 831 -0.85 49.86 12.98
CA PRO A 831 -0.98 48.89 14.07
C PRO A 831 -0.38 47.52 13.70
N PRO A 832 0.12 46.74 14.69
CA PRO A 832 0.28 47.07 16.09
C PRO A 832 1.60 47.85 16.32
N HIS A 833 1.53 49.15 16.64
CA HIS A 833 2.70 49.93 17.02
C HIS A 833 2.94 49.82 18.53
N ASN A 834 4.21 49.84 18.95
CA ASN A 834 4.57 49.85 20.36
C ASN A 834 4.68 51.30 20.85
N THR A 835 3.89 51.69 21.84
CA THR A 835 3.90 53.05 22.43
C THR A 835 5.15 53.35 23.25
N ASP A 836 5.88 52.31 23.67
CA ASP A 836 7.10 52.41 24.48
C ASP A 836 8.39 52.29 23.65
N ALA A 837 8.28 52.27 22.31
CA ALA A 837 9.42 52.11 21.40
C ALA A 837 10.30 53.39 21.31
N PRO A 838 11.62 53.24 21.03
CA PRO A 838 12.55 54.36 20.93
C PRO A 838 12.21 55.34 19.80
N SER A 839 12.87 56.50 19.76
CA SER A 839 12.66 57.62 18.82
C SER A 839 12.78 57.30 17.31
N ASN A 840 13.08 56.05 16.94
CA ASN A 840 13.40 55.61 15.57
C ASN A 840 12.24 54.82 14.92
N ASN A 841 10.99 55.05 15.33
CA ASN A 841 9.81 54.47 14.68
C ASN A 841 9.78 54.83 13.19
N GLY A 842 9.66 53.83 12.32
CA GLY A 842 9.67 53.93 10.87
C GLY A 842 11.04 53.77 10.20
N SER A 843 12.13 53.63 10.95
CA SER A 843 13.48 53.50 10.36
C SER A 843 13.67 52.17 9.62
N PHE A 844 13.78 52.21 8.30
CA PHE A 844 14.12 51.05 7.47
C PHE A 844 15.56 50.58 7.69
N LEU A 845 16.49 51.42 8.17
CA LEU A 845 17.86 50.99 8.42
C LEU A 845 17.98 50.12 9.67
N THR A 846 17.18 50.40 10.71
CA THR A 846 17.29 49.72 12.02
C THR A 846 16.20 48.70 12.30
N ALA A 847 15.04 48.77 11.63
CA ALA A 847 13.98 47.78 11.81
C ALA A 847 14.46 46.37 11.41
N TRP A 848 13.92 45.32 12.03
CA TRP A 848 14.25 43.96 11.62
C TRP A 848 13.62 43.62 10.25
N GLY A 849 14.43 43.10 9.33
CA GLY A 849 14.03 42.76 7.96
C GLY A 849 13.51 41.33 7.83
N GLY A 850 12.34 41.17 7.20
CA GLY A 850 11.71 39.88 6.91
C GLY A 850 10.21 40.05 6.62
N VAL A 851 9.68 39.31 5.65
CA VAL A 851 8.26 39.39 5.26
C VAL A 851 7.49 38.18 5.80
N SER A 852 6.40 38.44 6.52
CA SER A 852 5.50 37.38 6.96
C SER A 852 4.44 37.07 5.88
N SER A 853 4.60 35.95 5.16
CA SER A 853 3.63 35.55 4.14
C SER A 853 3.31 34.04 4.01
N VAL A 854 3.75 33.18 4.94
CA VAL A 854 3.36 31.75 4.89
C VAL A 854 1.84 31.63 4.90
N GLY A 855 1.31 30.81 4.00
CA GLY A 855 -0.12 30.65 3.81
C GLY A 855 -0.81 31.71 2.93
N MET A 856 -0.09 32.75 2.48
CA MET A 856 -0.63 33.76 1.55
C MET A 856 -0.06 33.65 0.14
N GLY A 857 0.97 32.81 -0.06
CA GLY A 857 1.70 32.69 -1.32
C GLY A 857 0.84 32.38 -2.54
N LEU A 858 -0.04 31.38 -2.44
CA LEU A 858 -0.92 30.98 -3.54
C LEU A 858 -1.88 32.12 -3.96
N PRO A 859 -2.64 32.77 -3.04
CA PRO A 859 -3.42 33.95 -3.38
C PRO A 859 -2.60 35.13 -3.95
N ILE A 860 -1.42 35.42 -3.41
CA ILE A 860 -0.55 36.51 -3.91
C ILE A 860 -0.16 36.23 -5.36
N LEU A 861 0.36 35.03 -5.62
CA LEU A 861 0.84 34.65 -6.95
C LEU A 861 -0.32 34.59 -7.94
N TRP A 862 -1.48 34.06 -7.54
CA TRP A 862 -2.68 34.03 -8.38
C TRP A 862 -3.22 35.43 -8.71
N THR A 863 -3.16 36.35 -7.75
CA THR A 863 -3.55 37.76 -7.96
C THR A 863 -2.66 38.41 -9.01
N GLU A 864 -1.35 38.21 -8.93
CA GLU A 864 -0.41 38.78 -9.91
C GLU A 864 -0.53 38.14 -11.29
N PHE A 865 -0.67 36.81 -11.38
CA PHE A 865 -0.98 36.14 -12.65
C PHE A 865 -2.27 36.70 -13.26
N SER A 866 -3.31 36.88 -12.45
CA SER A 866 -4.59 37.46 -12.88
C SER A 866 -4.43 38.88 -13.42
N ARG A 867 -3.68 39.72 -12.71
CA ARG A 867 -3.43 41.11 -13.10
C ARG A 867 -2.60 41.22 -14.38
N ARG A 868 -1.58 40.37 -14.53
CA ARG A 868 -0.61 40.44 -15.64
C ARG A 868 -1.14 39.82 -16.93
N ASN A 869 -1.92 38.74 -16.82
CA ASN A 869 -2.44 38.01 -17.98
C ASN A 869 -3.92 38.28 -18.25
N ASN A 870 -4.55 39.21 -17.51
CA ASN A 870 -5.99 39.51 -17.60
C ASN A 870 -6.87 38.25 -17.46
N LEU A 871 -6.53 37.35 -16.54
CA LEU A 871 -7.19 36.05 -16.42
C LEU A 871 -8.69 36.21 -16.17
N THR A 872 -9.49 35.69 -17.09
CA THR A 872 -10.96 35.65 -16.98
C THR A 872 -11.42 34.44 -16.15
N PHE A 873 -12.72 34.34 -15.87
CA PHE A 873 -13.31 33.21 -15.16
C PHE A 873 -13.55 31.98 -16.07
N ALA A 874 -13.41 32.14 -17.39
CA ALA A 874 -13.50 31.02 -18.32
C ALA A 874 -12.17 30.23 -18.31
N PRO A 875 -12.21 28.90 -18.49
CA PRO A 875 -11.01 28.06 -18.65
C PRO A 875 -10.39 28.33 -20.03
N GLU A 876 -9.84 29.52 -20.20
CA GLU A 876 -9.03 29.92 -21.34
C GLU A 876 -7.58 29.45 -21.12
N GLU A 877 -6.81 29.32 -22.21
CA GLU A 877 -5.44 28.76 -22.16
C GLU A 877 -4.53 29.47 -21.14
N ASP A 878 -4.70 30.79 -20.92
CA ASP A 878 -3.90 31.54 -19.95
C ASP A 878 -4.21 31.17 -18.50
N THR A 879 -5.47 30.92 -18.15
CA THR A 879 -5.90 30.46 -16.81
C THR A 879 -5.33 29.06 -16.54
N LYS A 880 -5.39 28.19 -17.55
CA LYS A 880 -4.81 26.85 -17.50
C LYS A 880 -3.30 26.94 -17.26
N ARG A 881 -2.59 27.73 -18.07
CA ARG A 881 -1.14 27.91 -17.96
C ARG A 881 -0.72 28.46 -16.59
N ALA A 882 -1.44 29.45 -16.06
CA ALA A 882 -1.12 30.02 -14.75
C ALA A 882 -1.23 29.00 -13.61
N LEU A 883 -2.27 28.14 -13.60
CA LEU A 883 -2.41 27.06 -12.61
C LEU A 883 -1.29 26.02 -12.74
N GLN A 884 -0.91 25.67 -13.97
CA GLN A 884 0.19 24.75 -14.23
C GLN A 884 1.53 25.33 -13.77
N ASP A 885 1.78 26.61 -14.04
CA ASP A 885 2.99 27.31 -13.61
C ASP A 885 3.08 27.39 -12.08
N ILE A 886 1.96 27.63 -11.37
CA ILE A 886 1.92 27.57 -9.90
C ILE A 886 2.32 26.18 -9.40
N VAL A 887 1.74 25.11 -9.95
CA VAL A 887 2.08 23.74 -9.52
C VAL A 887 3.54 23.40 -9.82
N ARG A 888 4.05 23.81 -10.98
CA ARG A 888 5.45 23.63 -11.34
C ARG A 888 6.37 24.34 -10.35
N LEU A 889 6.14 25.63 -10.09
CA LEU A 889 7.01 26.50 -9.28
C LEU A 889 6.92 26.25 -7.77
N CYS A 890 5.73 25.94 -7.25
CA CYS A 890 5.45 25.86 -5.81
C CYS A 890 5.24 24.43 -5.29
N CYS A 891 5.14 23.43 -6.17
CA CYS A 891 4.91 22.03 -5.77
C CYS A 891 5.97 21.08 -6.36
N MET A 892 6.06 20.98 -7.68
CA MET A 892 6.95 20.00 -8.33
C MET A 892 8.43 20.36 -8.16
N ASN A 893 8.80 21.60 -8.48
CA ASN A 893 10.19 22.04 -8.41
C ASN A 893 10.68 22.17 -6.96
N THR A 894 9.81 22.61 -6.04
CA THR A 894 10.11 22.65 -4.61
C THR A 894 10.27 21.24 -4.04
N ALA A 895 9.43 20.26 -4.43
CA ALA A 895 9.66 18.87 -4.06
C ALA A 895 11.03 18.37 -4.54
N ALA A 896 11.38 18.64 -5.80
CA ALA A 896 12.67 18.23 -6.38
C ALA A 896 13.88 18.92 -5.74
N GLN A 897 13.74 20.18 -5.32
CA GLN A 897 14.77 20.96 -4.61
C GLN A 897 15.19 20.24 -3.32
N VAL A 898 14.23 19.69 -2.56
CA VAL A 898 14.44 19.07 -1.26
C VAL A 898 14.40 17.53 -1.25
N GLY A 899 14.30 16.90 -2.44
CA GLY A 899 14.37 15.45 -2.59
C GLY A 899 13.08 14.69 -2.23
N LEU A 900 11.93 15.33 -2.43
CA LEU A 900 10.60 14.79 -2.14
C LEU A 900 9.78 14.48 -3.40
N GLU A 901 10.35 14.61 -4.61
CA GLU A 901 9.66 14.50 -5.89
C GLU A 901 9.00 13.14 -6.17
N LYS A 902 9.39 12.09 -5.42
CA LYS A 902 8.77 10.75 -5.50
C LYS A 902 7.59 10.57 -4.54
N GLN A 903 7.39 11.52 -3.63
CA GLN A 903 6.41 11.42 -2.55
C GLN A 903 5.42 12.58 -2.54
N LYS A 904 5.85 13.78 -2.91
CA LYS A 904 5.07 15.02 -2.88
C LYS A 904 5.26 15.82 -4.17
N GLY A 905 4.38 16.80 -4.38
CA GLY A 905 4.51 17.77 -5.47
C GLY A 905 3.63 17.48 -6.70
N ASP A 906 2.94 16.34 -6.76
CA ASP A 906 1.97 16.00 -7.80
C ASP A 906 0.79 15.20 -7.23
N LEU A 907 -0.32 15.12 -7.98
CA LEU A 907 -1.50 14.33 -7.67
C LEU A 907 -1.47 13.00 -8.44
N ALA A 908 -0.48 12.15 -8.12
CA ALA A 908 -0.23 10.89 -8.83
C ALA A 908 -0.35 9.66 -7.92
N VAL A 909 -0.65 8.50 -8.51
CA VAL A 909 -0.73 7.22 -7.77
C VAL A 909 0.59 6.93 -7.05
N GLY A 910 0.50 6.61 -5.75
CA GLY A 910 1.64 6.35 -4.87
C GLY A 910 2.18 7.59 -4.14
N MET A 911 1.81 8.80 -4.54
CA MET A 911 2.16 10.03 -3.83
C MET A 911 1.30 10.22 -2.57
N ASP A 912 1.81 11.00 -1.62
CA ASP A 912 1.03 11.46 -0.47
C ASP A 912 -0.22 12.18 -0.97
N ALA A 913 -1.37 11.89 -0.35
CA ALA A 913 -2.62 12.57 -0.66
C ALA A 913 -2.67 13.96 -0.01
N ASP A 914 -1.72 14.80 -0.41
CA ASP A 914 -1.55 16.20 -0.04
C ASP A 914 -2.23 17.06 -1.10
N ILE A 915 -3.38 17.65 -0.78
CA ILE A 915 -4.28 18.26 -1.76
C ILE A 915 -4.77 19.62 -1.27
N CYS A 916 -4.66 20.64 -2.13
CA CYS A 916 -5.22 21.96 -1.93
C CYS A 916 -6.49 22.12 -2.79
N ILE A 917 -7.62 22.41 -2.16
CA ILE A 917 -8.87 22.74 -2.85
C ILE A 917 -8.94 24.27 -3.01
N PHE A 918 -8.77 24.75 -4.23
CA PHE A 918 -8.57 26.17 -4.52
C PHE A 918 -9.76 26.78 -5.29
N ASP A 919 -10.35 27.83 -4.71
CA ASP A 919 -11.33 28.68 -5.38
C ASP A 919 -10.61 29.88 -5.99
N ASP A 920 -10.36 29.80 -7.29
CA ASP A 920 -9.61 30.78 -8.08
C ASP A 920 -10.44 32.03 -8.47
N THR A 921 -11.71 32.06 -8.04
CA THR A 921 -12.66 33.14 -8.37
C THR A 921 -12.94 34.05 -7.19
N ALA A 922 -12.92 33.52 -5.97
CA ALA A 922 -13.19 34.29 -4.77
C ALA A 922 -12.11 35.34 -4.49
N GLU A 923 -12.54 36.46 -3.91
CA GLU A 923 -11.65 37.52 -3.46
C GLU A 923 -11.80 37.73 -1.96
N TRP A 924 -10.74 38.18 -1.30
CA TRP A 924 -10.73 38.48 0.12
C TRP A 924 -9.72 39.58 0.43
N VAL A 925 -9.91 40.24 1.57
CA VAL A 925 -8.97 41.27 2.06
C VAL A 925 -8.12 40.66 3.16
N VAL A 926 -6.82 40.90 3.10
CA VAL A 926 -5.89 40.43 4.12
C VAL A 926 -6.07 41.27 5.38
N GLU A 927 -6.61 40.65 6.43
CA GLU A 927 -6.86 41.30 7.72
C GLU A 927 -6.12 40.57 8.85
N PRO A 928 -5.83 41.22 9.99
CA PRO A 928 -5.20 40.56 11.14
C PRO A 928 -5.93 39.30 11.61
N SER A 929 -7.26 39.24 11.45
CA SER A 929 -8.11 38.07 11.75
C SER A 929 -7.84 36.86 10.86
N THR A 930 -7.30 37.09 9.66
CA THR A 930 -7.00 36.06 8.65
C THR A 930 -5.53 35.63 8.64
N MET A 931 -4.66 36.39 9.30
CA MET A 931 -3.26 36.01 9.48
C MET A 931 -3.16 34.98 10.61
N LEU A 932 -2.73 33.75 10.35
CA LEU A 932 -2.65 32.72 11.39
C LEU A 932 -1.27 32.58 12.03
N PHE A 933 -0.22 33.09 11.37
CA PHE A 933 1.14 33.19 11.94
C PHE A 933 1.14 34.08 13.20
N ARG A 934 2.06 33.87 14.13
CA ARG A 934 1.99 34.37 15.51
C ARG A 934 1.82 35.89 15.58
N ASN A 935 2.69 36.62 14.91
CA ASN A 935 2.72 38.08 14.90
C ASN A 935 2.00 38.61 13.66
N LYS A 936 0.81 39.22 13.84
CA LYS A 936 -0.15 39.61 12.78
C LYS A 936 0.30 40.85 11.99
N ILE A 937 1.50 40.81 11.44
CA ILE A 937 2.15 41.90 10.71
C ILE A 937 2.56 41.38 9.34
N SER A 938 2.10 42.04 8.28
CA SER A 938 2.46 41.71 6.91
C SER A 938 2.30 42.94 6.01
N PRO A 939 3.15 43.13 4.97
CA PRO A 939 2.97 44.20 4.00
C PRO A 939 1.66 44.06 3.20
N TYR A 940 1.08 42.86 3.14
CA TYR A 940 -0.17 42.59 2.44
C TYR A 940 -1.42 43.03 3.22
N GLN A 941 -1.29 43.47 4.47
CA GLN A 941 -2.45 43.88 5.28
C GLN A 941 -3.25 44.99 4.59
N GLY A 942 -4.56 44.76 4.44
CA GLY A 942 -5.49 45.66 3.76
C GLY A 942 -5.51 45.49 2.23
N GLN A 943 -4.62 44.68 1.65
CA GLN A 943 -4.67 44.37 0.22
C GLN A 943 -5.79 43.36 -0.07
N LYS A 944 -6.41 43.54 -1.23
CA LYS A 944 -7.42 42.62 -1.77
C LYS A 944 -6.72 41.58 -2.64
N LEU A 945 -6.82 40.31 -2.26
CA LEU A 945 -6.27 39.18 -3.01
C LEU A 945 -7.39 38.39 -3.68
N ARG A 946 -7.09 37.85 -4.86
CA ARG A 946 -7.92 36.88 -5.58
C ARG A 946 -7.37 35.47 -5.32
N GLY A 947 -8.28 34.51 -5.20
CA GLY A 947 -7.95 33.12 -4.86
C GLY A 947 -8.11 32.83 -3.38
N VAL A 948 -8.90 31.82 -3.04
CA VAL A 948 -9.15 31.37 -1.67
C VAL A 948 -8.95 29.86 -1.58
N VAL A 949 -8.11 29.41 -0.65
CA VAL A 949 -8.06 27.99 -0.29
C VAL A 949 -9.30 27.62 0.52
N ARG A 950 -10.07 26.67 0.00
CA ARG A 950 -11.31 26.18 0.59
C ARG A 950 -11.02 25.08 1.60
N GLU A 951 -10.13 24.16 1.25
CA GLU A 951 -9.72 23.05 2.10
C GLU A 951 -8.27 22.66 1.85
N THR A 952 -7.62 22.13 2.88
CA THR A 952 -6.27 21.56 2.80
C THR A 952 -6.30 20.16 3.37
N TRP A 953 -5.81 19.22 2.56
CA TRP A 953 -5.71 17.80 2.90
C TRP A 953 -4.25 17.42 3.04
N LEU A 954 -3.91 16.71 4.10
CA LEU A 954 -2.57 16.21 4.40
C LEU A 954 -2.65 14.69 4.54
N ARG A 955 -1.97 13.98 3.65
CA ARG A 955 -1.95 12.51 3.57
C ARG A 955 -3.34 11.90 3.73
N GLY A 956 -4.29 12.44 2.97
CA GLY A 956 -5.66 11.93 2.89
C GLY A 956 -6.58 12.31 4.04
N GLU A 957 -6.12 13.08 5.01
CA GLU A 957 -6.95 13.66 6.07
C GLU A 957 -7.14 15.16 5.82
N ARG A 958 -8.37 15.63 5.97
CA ARG A 958 -8.67 17.06 5.83
C ARG A 958 -8.29 17.80 7.11
N ILE A 959 -7.25 18.62 7.05
CA ILE A 959 -6.69 19.31 8.23
C ILE A 959 -7.18 20.75 8.38
N PHE A 960 -7.77 21.32 7.33
CA PHE A 960 -8.28 22.69 7.35
C PHE A 960 -9.47 22.84 6.41
N THR A 961 -10.46 23.64 6.82
CA THR A 961 -11.50 24.17 5.93
C THR A 961 -11.70 25.67 6.18
N ARG A 962 -12.00 26.42 5.12
CA ARG A 962 -12.27 27.86 5.23
C ARG A 962 -13.50 28.16 6.10
N ALA A 963 -14.49 27.25 6.11
CA ALA A 963 -15.74 27.44 6.84
C ALA A 963 -15.63 27.11 8.33
N ALA A 964 -14.93 26.03 8.70
CA ALA A 964 -14.84 25.57 10.08
C ALA A 964 -13.46 25.82 10.73
N GLY A 965 -12.49 26.36 9.99
CA GLY A 965 -11.11 26.48 10.45
C GLY A 965 -10.48 25.10 10.64
N PHE A 966 -9.86 24.91 11.80
CA PHE A 966 -9.18 23.67 12.22
C PHE A 966 -10.05 22.78 13.13
N GLY A 967 -11.29 23.17 13.44
CA GLY A 967 -12.20 22.39 14.29
C GLY A 967 -11.59 21.97 15.65
N ASP A 968 -11.89 20.74 16.07
CA ASP A 968 -11.29 20.05 17.23
C ASP A 968 -10.03 19.24 16.86
N ASP A 969 -9.53 19.41 15.63
CA ASP A 969 -8.40 18.65 15.12
C ASP A 969 -7.12 19.00 15.88
N LYS A 970 -6.16 18.07 15.85
CA LYS A 970 -4.85 18.24 16.46
C LYS A 970 -3.78 18.25 15.38
N PRO A 971 -2.64 18.92 15.63
CA PRO A 971 -1.49 18.86 14.73
C PRO A 971 -1.12 17.41 14.39
N SER A 972 -1.15 17.07 13.09
CA SER A 972 -0.95 15.71 12.57
C SER A 972 0.24 15.60 11.59
N GLY A 973 0.95 16.70 11.35
CA GLY A 973 2.14 16.78 10.53
C GLY A 973 3.27 15.87 11.01
N LYS A 974 3.99 15.26 10.08
CA LYS A 974 5.19 14.44 10.37
C LYS A 974 6.44 15.25 10.07
N LEU A 975 7.49 14.92 10.82
CA LEU A 975 8.83 15.41 10.58
C LEU A 975 9.48 14.53 9.51
N LEU A 976 9.94 15.14 8.43
CA LEU A 976 10.58 14.49 7.29
C LEU A 976 12.08 14.41 7.55
N LEU A 977 12.51 13.25 8.06
CA LEU A 977 13.89 12.96 8.49
C LEU A 977 14.48 11.75 7.76
N GLU A 978 13.77 11.18 6.79
CA GLU A 978 14.34 10.14 5.93
C GLU A 978 15.48 10.71 5.08
N LYS A 979 16.53 9.90 4.90
CA LYS A 979 17.70 10.28 4.10
C LYS A 979 17.29 10.52 2.65
N ARG A 980 17.86 11.56 2.05
CA ARG A 980 17.70 11.84 0.62
C ARG A 980 18.36 10.72 -0.19
N ALA A 981 17.63 10.19 -1.17
CA ALA A 981 18.16 9.20 -2.09
C ALA A 981 18.99 9.88 -3.19
N ASN A 982 20.00 9.19 -3.74
CA ASN A 982 20.74 9.69 -4.90
C ASN A 982 19.78 9.95 -6.07
N ARG A 983 20.01 11.06 -6.78
CA ARG A 983 19.39 11.32 -8.09
C ARG A 983 20.01 10.30 -9.07
N ASN A 984 19.32 9.19 -9.31
CA ASN A 984 19.67 8.23 -10.37
C ASN A 984 19.49 8.85 -11.75
#